data_AF-A0A317NBW8-F1
#
_entry.id   AF-A0A317NBW8-F1
#
_cell.length_a   1.000
_cell.length_b   1.000
_cell.length_c   1.000
_cell.angle_alpha   90.00
_cell.angle_beta   90.00
_cell.angle_gamma   90.00
#
_symmetry.space_group_name_H-M   'P 1'
#
loop_
_entity.id
_entity.type
_entity.pdbx_description
1 polymer ?
#
loop_
_entity_poly.entity_id
_entity_poly.type
_entity_poly.pdbx_seq_one_letter_code
_entity_poly.pdbx_strand_id
1 'polypeptide(L)'
;MTPFEVAFVQRALWGGLLVSCVCALAGTWVVVRGMAFLGDAMAHGMLPGVAVAALLGGNLLIGAAISCTAMAFGVSVLGRSKRFAPDTAIGLLFVGMLAAGVIIVSRSQSFAVDLTGFLFGDVLAVRTVDLLYLVVALVIALAVTVLGHRAFVASTFDPRKAHTLGLRPKAAQVALVGLVTLAIVASFHVVGTLLVFGLLIAPPAAAVYWSDRIPLVMLIAAVLGGLSTAVGLLVSWHAGTAAGATIAAVAVGFFFLSAILAALRDRFGARRVGAASVAALAALPLVGCGSGETAPVVEETPHGFVAGAEEMPEAQHRLIVADAQTGAVRVVDLLGEKVTPVDLEGALPQPDSAAGLRLAGDGRFGYVSVGGRLAVVDSGAWTVDHDDHRHYYAAPIRAIGTVDTPAAVVAAHSDPALAAVVLDGGQSLVFDRAALDQGEVREPRRVEGIAVPYAERLLVADGSGRVEARGRDGAAGRPLTESCPQPRGQAVTRRGVVFGCADGALVVAQRDGELVAEKIAYPAPTADRATAFTHRPGSTTLTALAGRDGVWTLDIRKKTWTRTAVVDPVAVNTAGEGSPVLVATRDGVVHGLDPETGAETARLALLSAPVDSVAAIRVDPDRAYVNDSRTRTVHEIAYNDNLRAARAFPLDIAPSQMVETGL
;
A
#
# COMPACT_ATOMS: atom_id res chain seq x y z
N MET A 1 -23.41 11.15 5.54
CA MET A 1 -22.85 12.38 4.94
C MET A 1 -23.13 12.40 3.44
N THR A 2 -23.21 13.57 2.82
CA THR A 2 -23.24 13.64 1.35
C THR A 2 -21.80 13.57 0.82
N PRO A 3 -21.50 12.81 -0.24
CA PRO A 3 -20.12 12.52 -0.66
C PRO A 3 -19.30 13.77 -1.01
N PHE A 4 -19.94 14.90 -1.31
CA PHE A 4 -19.28 16.14 -1.72
C PHE A 4 -19.00 17.13 -0.58
N GLU A 5 -19.28 16.79 0.68
CA GLU A 5 -18.86 17.61 1.83
C GLU A 5 -17.41 17.35 2.24
N VAL A 6 -16.83 16.24 1.78
CA VAL A 6 -15.48 15.80 2.12
C VAL A 6 -14.45 16.44 1.19
N ALA A 7 -13.43 17.10 1.76
CA ALA A 7 -12.47 17.91 1.00
C ALA A 7 -11.66 17.11 -0.04
N PHE A 8 -11.31 15.84 0.23
CA PHE A 8 -10.60 15.02 -0.75
C PHE A 8 -11.51 14.59 -1.92
N VAL A 9 -12.78 14.26 -1.67
CA VAL A 9 -13.76 13.94 -2.72
C VAL A 9 -14.07 15.19 -3.57
N GLN A 10 -14.11 16.38 -2.96
CA GLN A 10 -14.21 17.64 -3.71
C GLN A 10 -13.00 17.85 -4.64
N ARG A 11 -11.77 17.60 -4.16
CA ARG A 11 -10.57 17.69 -4.99
C ARG A 11 -10.58 16.64 -6.11
N ALA A 12 -11.01 15.41 -5.82
CA ALA A 12 -11.22 14.36 -6.80
C ALA A 12 -12.23 14.78 -7.89
N LEU A 13 -13.34 15.41 -7.50
CA LEU A 13 -14.35 15.94 -8.42
C LEU A 13 -13.76 17.06 -9.29
N TRP A 14 -13.10 18.05 -8.71
CA TRP A 14 -12.48 19.14 -9.46
C TRP A 14 -11.39 18.63 -10.40
N GLY A 15 -10.54 17.71 -9.93
CA GLY A 15 -9.51 17.06 -10.74
C GLY A 15 -10.10 16.30 -11.91
N GLY A 16 -11.10 15.45 -11.68
CA GLY A 16 -11.78 14.71 -12.73
C GLY A 16 -12.57 15.58 -13.71
N LEU A 17 -13.14 16.72 -13.27
CA LEU A 17 -13.74 17.72 -14.15
C LEU A 17 -12.70 18.38 -15.07
N LEU A 18 -11.56 18.78 -14.52
CA LEU A 18 -10.47 19.36 -15.31
C LEU A 18 -9.91 18.36 -16.31
N VAL A 19 -9.66 17.12 -15.89
CA VAL A 19 -9.22 16.02 -16.76
C VAL A 19 -10.25 15.75 -17.85
N SER A 20 -11.54 15.70 -17.52
CA SER A 20 -12.62 15.55 -18.49
C SER A 20 -12.61 16.65 -19.55
N CYS A 21 -12.38 17.90 -19.17
CA CYS A 21 -12.26 19.02 -20.10
C CYS A 21 -11.03 18.89 -21.02
N VAL A 22 -9.86 18.56 -20.46
CA VAL A 22 -8.62 18.37 -21.22
C VAL A 22 -8.78 17.21 -22.22
N CYS A 23 -9.29 16.06 -21.74
CA CYS A 23 -9.55 14.88 -22.55
C CYS A 23 -10.63 15.12 -23.60
N ALA A 24 -11.66 15.93 -23.33
CA ALA A 24 -12.67 16.27 -24.34
C ALA A 24 -12.09 17.06 -25.51
N LEU A 25 -11.18 18.01 -25.25
CA LEU A 25 -10.51 18.82 -26.28
C LEU A 25 -9.62 17.95 -27.19
N ALA A 26 -8.77 17.11 -26.60
CA ALA A 26 -7.88 16.23 -27.35
C ALA A 26 -8.64 15.05 -28.00
N GLY A 27 -9.49 14.40 -27.22
CA GLY A 27 -10.23 13.19 -27.55
C GLY A 27 -11.23 13.37 -28.68
N THR A 28 -11.88 14.53 -28.78
CA THR A 28 -12.78 14.83 -29.92
C THR A 28 -12.05 14.72 -31.25
N TRP A 29 -10.82 15.24 -31.36
CA TRP A 29 -10.03 15.12 -32.58
C TRP A 29 -9.53 13.69 -32.82
N VAL A 30 -9.22 12.95 -31.75
CA VAL A 30 -8.83 11.54 -31.84
C VAL A 30 -9.96 10.71 -32.42
N VAL A 31 -11.19 10.88 -31.91
CA VAL A 31 -12.38 10.14 -32.36
C VAL A 31 -12.77 10.53 -33.78
N VAL A 32 -12.89 11.83 -34.08
CA VAL A 32 -13.31 12.29 -35.43
C VAL A 32 -12.33 11.88 -36.53
N ARG A 33 -11.05 11.68 -36.21
CA ARG A 33 -10.03 11.21 -37.15
C ARG A 33 -9.81 9.69 -37.14
N GLY A 34 -10.52 8.94 -36.30
CA GLY A 34 -10.33 7.50 -36.19
C GLY A 34 -8.96 7.09 -35.63
N MET A 35 -8.32 7.95 -34.83
CA MET A 35 -6.97 7.73 -34.30
C MET A 35 -6.99 7.15 -32.87
N ALA A 36 -8.04 6.43 -32.47
CA ALA A 36 -8.18 5.93 -31.09
C ALA A 36 -6.97 5.11 -30.61
N PHE A 37 -6.36 4.35 -31.52
CA PHE A 37 -5.15 3.58 -31.25
C PHE A 37 -3.94 4.44 -30.83
N LEU A 38 -3.86 5.69 -31.28
CA LEU A 38 -2.82 6.63 -30.86
C LEU A 38 -2.90 6.93 -29.35
N GLY A 39 -4.10 7.04 -28.79
CA GLY A 39 -4.29 7.33 -27.37
C GLY A 39 -3.70 6.24 -26.48
N ASP A 40 -4.00 4.98 -26.80
CA ASP A 40 -3.49 3.82 -26.08
C ASP A 40 -1.97 3.63 -26.29
N ALA A 41 -1.51 3.84 -27.53
CA ALA A 41 -0.09 3.78 -27.86
C ALA A 41 0.74 4.80 -27.08
N MET A 42 0.23 6.02 -26.90
CA MET A 42 0.88 7.08 -26.14
C MET A 42 0.89 6.79 -24.63
N ALA A 43 -0.15 6.15 -24.10
CA ALA A 43 -0.22 5.76 -22.70
C ALA A 43 0.89 4.74 -22.35
N HIS A 44 1.07 3.72 -23.17
CA HIS A 44 2.16 2.75 -23.00
C HIS A 44 3.52 3.31 -23.42
N GLY A 45 3.54 4.27 -24.36
CA GLY A 45 4.72 5.02 -24.75
C GLY A 45 5.33 5.85 -23.63
N MET A 46 4.61 6.11 -22.53
CA MET A 46 5.18 6.80 -21.36
C MET A 46 5.98 5.87 -20.44
N LEU A 47 5.69 4.56 -20.48
CA LEU A 47 6.22 3.55 -19.56
C LEU A 47 7.75 3.57 -19.45
N PRO A 48 8.55 3.64 -20.54
CA PRO A 48 10.01 3.68 -20.42
C PRO A 48 10.50 4.90 -19.66
N GLY A 49 9.88 6.06 -19.87
CA GLY A 49 10.26 7.29 -19.20
C GLY A 49 9.93 7.28 -17.72
N VAL A 50 8.72 6.81 -17.39
CA VAL A 50 8.29 6.58 -16.00
C VAL A 50 9.25 5.59 -15.33
N ALA A 51 9.60 4.50 -16.02
CA ALA A 51 10.54 3.51 -15.53
C ALA A 51 11.92 4.09 -15.23
N VAL A 52 12.50 4.85 -16.17
CA VAL A 52 13.79 5.50 -15.96
C VAL A 52 13.74 6.55 -14.85
N ALA A 53 12.70 7.37 -14.80
CA ALA A 53 12.56 8.39 -13.74
C ALA A 53 12.44 7.75 -12.36
N ALA A 54 11.65 6.68 -12.23
CA ALA A 54 11.52 5.92 -10.99
C ALA A 54 12.87 5.31 -10.55
N LEU A 55 13.63 4.71 -11.48
CA LEU A 55 14.95 4.14 -11.18
C LEU A 55 15.98 5.16 -10.71
N LEU A 56 15.88 6.39 -11.21
CA LEU A 56 16.80 7.48 -10.86
C LEU A 56 16.34 8.28 -9.62
N GLY A 57 15.20 7.93 -9.01
CA GLY A 57 14.58 8.72 -7.94
C GLY A 57 14.13 10.11 -8.40
N GLY A 58 13.86 10.26 -9.69
CA GLY A 58 13.47 11.53 -10.32
C GLY A 58 11.95 11.73 -10.39
N ASN A 59 11.54 12.88 -10.93
CA ASN A 59 10.12 13.19 -11.10
C ASN A 59 9.48 12.35 -12.22
N LEU A 60 8.52 11.50 -11.86
CA LEU A 60 7.76 10.62 -12.75
C LEU A 60 7.07 11.36 -13.90
N LEU A 61 6.54 12.56 -13.64
CA LEU A 61 5.88 13.40 -14.65
C LEU A 61 6.86 13.82 -15.74
N ILE A 62 8.09 14.16 -15.36
CA ILE A 62 9.16 14.54 -16.31
C ILE A 62 9.57 13.33 -17.14
N GLY A 63 9.72 12.16 -16.50
CA GLY A 63 9.99 10.90 -17.20
C GLY A 63 8.94 10.58 -18.25
N ALA A 64 7.66 10.58 -17.84
CA ALA A 64 6.52 10.39 -18.73
C ALA A 64 6.51 11.40 -19.88
N ALA A 65 6.71 12.69 -19.58
CA ALA A 65 6.72 13.75 -20.58
C ALA A 65 7.82 13.55 -21.64
N ILE A 66 9.05 13.20 -21.23
CA ILE A 66 10.17 12.94 -22.13
C ILE A 66 9.85 11.77 -23.05
N SER A 67 9.36 10.66 -22.48
CA SER A 67 9.10 9.44 -23.25
C SER A 67 7.90 9.58 -24.18
N CYS A 68 6.79 10.16 -23.72
CA CYS A 68 5.68 10.50 -24.61
C CYS A 68 6.08 11.50 -25.70
N THR A 69 6.96 12.46 -25.42
CA THR A 69 7.47 13.37 -26.46
C THR A 69 8.32 12.63 -27.49
N ALA A 70 9.16 11.69 -27.06
CA ALA A 70 9.91 10.82 -27.96
C ALA A 70 8.98 9.95 -28.84
N MET A 71 7.93 9.38 -28.24
CA MET A 71 6.87 8.65 -28.95
C MET A 71 6.18 9.53 -29.99
N ALA A 72 5.69 10.71 -29.58
CA ALA A 72 5.02 11.68 -30.44
C ALA A 72 5.90 12.13 -31.62
N PHE A 73 7.19 12.36 -31.36
CA PHE A 73 8.17 12.66 -32.38
C PHE A 73 8.37 11.49 -33.35
N GLY A 74 8.54 10.28 -32.82
CA GLY A 74 8.63 9.05 -33.61
C GLY A 74 7.44 8.86 -34.54
N VAL A 75 6.22 8.96 -34.01
CA VAL A 75 4.97 8.86 -34.79
C VAL A 75 4.91 9.95 -35.86
N SER A 76 5.29 11.19 -35.52
CA SER A 76 5.31 12.31 -36.45
C SER A 76 6.35 12.18 -37.56
N VAL A 77 7.46 11.48 -37.33
CA VAL A 77 8.54 11.26 -38.31
C VAL A 77 8.23 10.04 -39.18
N LEU A 78 7.96 8.88 -38.58
CA LEU A 78 7.65 7.64 -39.32
C LEU A 78 6.33 7.76 -40.10
N GLY A 79 5.34 8.47 -39.56
CA GLY A 79 4.06 8.73 -40.23
C GLY A 79 4.18 9.61 -41.48
N ARG A 80 5.36 10.20 -41.76
CA ARG A 80 5.64 10.90 -43.03
C ARG A 80 6.11 9.96 -44.14
N SER A 81 6.44 8.72 -43.82
CA SER A 81 6.88 7.74 -44.80
C SER A 81 5.74 7.41 -45.76
N LYS A 82 6.02 7.40 -47.07
CA LYS A 82 5.08 6.90 -48.08
C LYS A 82 5.00 5.38 -48.13
N ARG A 83 5.91 4.68 -47.43
CA ARG A 83 6.06 3.22 -47.51
C ARG A 83 5.26 2.46 -46.45
N PHE A 84 4.87 3.11 -45.36
CA PHE A 84 4.15 2.48 -44.26
C PHE A 84 2.86 3.23 -43.98
N ALA A 85 1.80 2.50 -43.58
CA ALA A 85 0.59 3.13 -43.09
C ALA A 85 0.88 3.83 -41.73
N PRO A 86 0.24 4.99 -41.44
CA PRO A 86 0.40 5.69 -40.16
C PRO A 86 0.17 4.78 -38.95
N ASP A 87 -0.81 3.88 -39.03
CA ASP A 87 -1.13 2.93 -37.95
C ASP A 87 -0.02 1.91 -37.71
N THR A 88 0.71 1.51 -38.77
CA THR A 88 1.89 0.63 -38.65
C THR A 88 3.02 1.32 -37.89
N ALA A 89 3.23 2.61 -38.13
CA ALA A 89 4.24 3.38 -37.40
C ALA A 89 3.90 3.50 -35.91
N ILE A 90 2.63 3.78 -35.60
CA ILE A 90 2.14 3.83 -34.22
C ILE A 90 2.32 2.47 -33.54
N GLY A 91 1.93 1.39 -34.20
CA GLY A 91 2.02 0.03 -33.65
C GLY A 91 3.47 -0.42 -33.40
N LEU A 92 4.38 -0.14 -34.32
CA LEU A 92 5.79 -0.52 -34.15
C LEU A 92 6.46 0.26 -33.02
N LEU A 93 6.17 1.56 -32.90
CA LEU A 93 6.67 2.38 -31.79
C LEU A 93 6.04 1.97 -30.46
N PHE A 94 4.75 1.63 -30.44
CA PHE A 94 4.06 1.10 -29.26
C PHE A 94 4.75 -0.16 -28.74
N VAL A 95 4.92 -1.17 -29.59
CA VAL A 95 5.58 -2.43 -29.19
C VAL A 95 7.02 -2.18 -28.78
N GLY A 96 7.76 -1.35 -29.52
CA GLY A 96 9.16 -1.04 -29.22
C GLY A 96 9.34 -0.31 -27.88
N MET A 97 8.50 0.67 -27.59
CA MET A 97 8.55 1.41 -26.32
C MET A 97 8.03 0.56 -25.16
N LEU A 98 6.95 -0.19 -25.35
CA LEU A 98 6.48 -1.13 -24.34
C LEU A 98 7.57 -2.15 -23.99
N ALA A 99 8.20 -2.75 -25.00
CA ALA A 99 9.33 -3.67 -24.79
C ALA A 99 10.50 -3.00 -24.08
N ALA A 100 10.85 -1.76 -24.44
CA ALA A 100 11.90 -1.02 -23.74
C ALA A 100 11.55 -0.78 -22.27
N GLY A 101 10.32 -0.37 -21.96
CA GLY A 101 9.83 -0.18 -20.60
C GLY A 101 9.90 -1.47 -19.80
N VAL A 102 9.38 -2.57 -20.36
CA VAL A 102 9.43 -3.91 -19.73
C VAL A 102 10.86 -4.38 -19.51
N ILE A 103 11.78 -4.20 -20.47
CA ILE A 103 13.19 -4.56 -20.31
C ILE A 103 13.83 -3.78 -19.16
N ILE A 104 13.59 -2.46 -19.10
CA ILE A 104 14.11 -1.60 -18.03
C ILE A 104 13.59 -2.05 -16.67
N VAL A 105 12.28 -2.33 -16.57
CA VAL A 105 11.64 -2.81 -15.34
C VAL A 105 12.15 -4.20 -14.96
N SER A 106 12.24 -5.14 -15.90
CA SER A 106 12.69 -6.52 -15.63
C SER A 106 14.12 -6.63 -15.12
N ARG A 107 14.95 -5.62 -15.42
CA ARG A 107 16.35 -5.57 -14.99
C ARG A 107 16.51 -4.86 -13.65
N SER A 108 15.44 -4.27 -13.13
CA SER A 108 15.42 -3.56 -11.87
C SER A 108 15.06 -4.47 -10.71
N GLN A 109 15.97 -4.59 -9.76
CA GLN A 109 15.77 -5.34 -8.51
C GLN A 109 15.04 -4.52 -7.42
N SER A 110 14.72 -3.24 -7.68
CA SER A 110 14.07 -2.29 -6.75
C SER A 110 12.83 -1.62 -7.34
N PHE A 111 12.21 -2.19 -8.39
CA PHE A 111 11.02 -1.59 -9.02
C PHE A 111 9.74 -1.93 -8.23
N ALA A 112 9.61 -1.40 -7.02
CA ALA A 112 8.35 -1.39 -6.26
C ALA A 112 7.47 -0.22 -6.73
N VAL A 113 7.12 -0.19 -8.01
CA VAL A 113 6.04 0.70 -8.45
C VAL A 113 4.74 0.00 -8.12
N ASP A 114 3.87 0.66 -7.37
CA ASP A 114 2.48 0.28 -7.25
C ASP A 114 1.85 0.33 -8.66
N LEU A 115 1.95 -0.79 -9.39
CA LEU A 115 1.41 -0.94 -10.74
C LEU A 115 -0.08 -0.64 -10.74
N THR A 116 -0.75 -0.95 -9.63
CA THR A 116 -2.14 -0.61 -9.34
C THR A 116 -2.33 0.91 -9.30
N GLY A 117 -1.54 1.65 -8.51
CA GLY A 117 -1.53 3.12 -8.51
C GLY A 117 -1.19 3.74 -9.87
N PHE A 118 -0.32 3.13 -10.68
CA PHE A 118 0.02 3.62 -12.02
C PHE A 118 -1.08 3.33 -13.08
N LEU A 119 -1.67 2.13 -13.03
CA LEU A 119 -2.71 1.68 -13.97
C LEU A 119 -4.05 2.37 -13.70
N PHE A 120 -4.43 2.45 -12.42
CA PHE A 120 -5.74 2.93 -11.99
C PHE A 120 -5.73 4.36 -11.46
N GLY A 121 -4.57 4.90 -11.07
CA GLY A 121 -4.46 6.19 -10.41
C GLY A 121 -5.06 6.19 -9.01
N ASP A 122 -4.67 7.17 -8.20
CA ASP A 122 -5.40 7.49 -6.98
C ASP A 122 -6.10 8.85 -7.14
N VAL A 123 -7.34 8.77 -7.65
CA VAL A 123 -8.20 9.94 -7.87
C VAL A 123 -8.57 10.62 -6.55
N LEU A 124 -8.48 9.92 -5.41
CA LEU A 124 -8.80 10.47 -4.09
C LEU A 124 -7.60 11.21 -3.47
N ALA A 125 -6.37 10.84 -3.82
CA ALA A 125 -5.13 11.48 -3.37
C ALA A 125 -4.76 12.81 -4.08
N VAL A 126 -5.68 13.42 -4.83
CA VAL A 126 -5.41 14.67 -5.58
C VAL A 126 -5.07 15.82 -4.64
N ARG A 127 -3.90 16.44 -4.83
CA ARG A 127 -3.43 17.60 -4.08
C ARG A 127 -3.76 18.90 -4.83
N THR A 128 -3.72 20.02 -4.10
CA THR A 128 -3.99 21.35 -4.67
C THR A 128 -3.02 21.74 -5.79
N VAL A 129 -1.76 21.31 -5.70
CA VAL A 129 -0.75 21.57 -6.73
C VAL A 129 -1.06 20.83 -8.05
N ASP A 130 -1.68 19.65 -7.95
CA ASP A 130 -2.04 18.82 -9.10
C ASP A 130 -3.19 19.47 -9.88
N LEU A 131 -4.14 20.12 -9.18
CA LEU A 131 -5.19 20.94 -9.80
C LEU A 131 -4.61 22.13 -10.57
N LEU A 132 -3.57 22.78 -10.04
CA LEU A 132 -2.91 23.89 -10.74
C LEU A 132 -2.27 23.41 -12.05
N TYR A 133 -1.57 22.26 -12.05
CA TYR A 133 -1.02 21.67 -13.26
C TYR A 133 -2.10 21.36 -14.29
N LEU A 134 -3.24 20.81 -13.85
CA LEU A 134 -4.39 20.54 -14.73
C LEU A 134 -5.03 21.81 -15.30
N VAL A 135 -5.16 22.88 -14.51
CA VAL A 135 -5.66 24.17 -15.01
C VAL A 135 -4.71 24.75 -16.07
N VAL A 136 -3.40 24.73 -15.83
CA VAL A 136 -2.40 25.18 -16.82
C VAL A 136 -2.48 24.33 -18.09
N ALA A 137 -2.56 23.00 -17.96
CA ALA A 137 -2.70 22.10 -19.10
C ALA A 137 -4.00 22.36 -19.88
N LEU A 138 -5.11 22.62 -19.20
CA LEU A 138 -6.39 22.97 -19.82
C LEU A 138 -6.32 24.28 -20.61
N VAL A 139 -5.69 25.31 -20.05
CA VAL A 139 -5.50 26.60 -20.75
C VAL A 139 -4.65 26.40 -22.01
N ILE A 140 -3.57 25.64 -21.93
CA ILE A 140 -2.71 25.32 -23.09
C ILE A 140 -3.50 24.50 -24.13
N ALA A 141 -4.20 23.46 -23.70
CA ALA A 141 -5.01 22.62 -24.58
C ALA A 141 -6.10 23.42 -25.30
N LEU A 142 -6.76 24.34 -24.59
CA LEU A 142 -7.76 25.24 -25.16
C LEU A 142 -7.14 26.20 -26.17
N ALA A 143 -6.01 26.83 -25.83
CA ALA A 143 -5.30 27.74 -26.73
C ALA A 143 -4.88 27.04 -28.03
N VAL A 144 -4.28 25.84 -27.92
CA VAL A 144 -3.90 25.03 -29.09
C VAL A 144 -5.13 24.63 -29.91
N THR A 145 -6.23 24.25 -29.26
CA THR A 145 -7.47 23.86 -29.94
C THR A 145 -8.11 25.03 -30.68
N VAL A 146 -8.19 26.21 -30.06
CA VAL A 146 -8.80 27.42 -30.65
C VAL A 146 -7.95 27.96 -31.80
N LEU A 147 -6.65 28.12 -31.59
CA LEU A 147 -5.72 28.62 -32.62
C LEU A 147 -5.57 27.61 -33.77
N GLY A 148 -5.56 26.32 -33.45
CA GLY A 148 -5.40 25.21 -34.39
C GLY A 148 -6.70 24.81 -35.10
N HIS A 149 -7.88 25.23 -34.64
CA HIS A 149 -9.18 24.71 -35.07
C HIS A 149 -9.33 24.66 -36.60
N ARG A 150 -9.10 25.78 -37.29
CA ARG A 150 -9.21 25.84 -38.76
C ARG A 150 -8.27 24.86 -39.46
N ALA A 151 -7.04 24.75 -38.98
CA ALA A 151 -6.04 23.83 -39.54
C ALA A 151 -6.41 22.37 -39.25
N PHE A 152 -6.89 22.06 -38.05
CA PHE A 152 -7.32 20.72 -37.67
C PHE A 152 -8.52 20.25 -38.49
N VAL A 153 -9.55 21.08 -38.65
CA VAL A 153 -10.71 20.76 -39.49
C VAL A 153 -10.26 20.50 -40.93
N ALA A 154 -9.52 21.43 -41.54
CA ALA A 154 -9.09 21.31 -42.93
C ALA A 154 -8.26 20.04 -43.18
N SER A 155 -7.32 19.71 -42.28
CA SER A 155 -6.49 18.51 -42.39
C SER A 155 -7.23 17.19 -42.13
N THR A 156 -8.40 17.24 -41.46
CA THR A 156 -9.21 16.04 -41.21
C THR A 156 -9.95 15.58 -42.47
N PHE A 157 -10.40 16.53 -43.30
CA PHE A 157 -11.09 16.22 -44.55
C PHE A 157 -10.13 15.91 -45.70
N ASP A 158 -9.18 16.80 -45.97
CA ASP A 158 -8.18 16.61 -47.03
C ASP A 158 -6.92 17.45 -46.77
N PRO A 159 -5.78 16.80 -46.45
CA PRO A 159 -4.49 17.48 -46.28
C PRO A 159 -4.04 18.32 -47.49
N ARG A 160 -4.41 17.92 -48.72
CA ARG A 160 -4.09 18.67 -49.95
C ARG A 160 -4.90 19.95 -50.03
N LYS A 161 -6.20 19.89 -49.72
CA LYS A 161 -7.08 21.07 -49.64
C LYS A 161 -6.65 22.03 -48.53
N ALA A 162 -6.18 21.51 -47.40
CA ALA A 162 -5.60 22.35 -46.34
C ALA A 162 -4.37 23.13 -46.86
N HIS A 163 -3.50 22.46 -47.63
CA HIS A 163 -2.31 23.10 -48.20
C HIS A 163 -2.66 24.19 -49.22
N THR A 164 -3.67 23.99 -50.07
CA THR A 164 -4.09 25.02 -51.05
C THR A 164 -4.75 26.23 -50.39
N LEU A 165 -5.35 26.06 -49.20
CA LEU A 165 -5.89 27.14 -48.37
C LEU A 165 -4.81 27.91 -47.58
N GLY A 166 -3.51 27.66 -47.82
CA GLY A 166 -2.39 28.30 -47.13
C GLY A 166 -2.15 27.79 -45.71
N LEU A 167 -2.82 26.71 -45.30
CA LEU A 167 -2.63 26.10 -43.99
C LEU A 167 -1.46 25.12 -44.04
N ARG A 168 -0.86 24.85 -42.87
CA ARG A 168 0.30 23.95 -42.72
C ARG A 168 -0.16 22.59 -42.17
N PRO A 169 -0.65 21.64 -42.99
CA PRO A 169 -1.22 20.37 -42.50
C PRO A 169 -0.23 19.54 -41.68
N LYS A 170 1.08 19.61 -42.00
CA LYS A 170 2.13 18.94 -41.22
C LYS A 170 2.26 19.51 -39.81
N ALA A 171 2.19 20.82 -39.66
CA ALA A 171 2.22 21.47 -38.35
C ALA A 171 0.94 21.17 -37.56
N ALA A 172 -0.21 21.11 -38.24
CA ALA A 172 -1.48 20.71 -37.64
C ALA A 172 -1.44 19.27 -37.09
N GLN A 173 -0.81 18.33 -37.81
CA GLN A 173 -0.64 16.97 -37.30
C GLN A 173 0.25 16.95 -36.04
N VAL A 174 1.40 17.65 -36.06
CA VAL A 174 2.30 17.72 -34.91
C VAL A 174 1.61 18.37 -33.70
N ALA A 175 0.86 19.45 -33.92
CA ALA A 175 0.11 20.13 -32.87
C ALA A 175 -1.00 19.24 -32.30
N LEU A 176 -1.66 18.42 -33.13
CA LEU A 176 -2.67 17.48 -32.65
C LEU A 176 -2.06 16.33 -31.83
N VAL A 177 -0.96 15.73 -32.30
CA VAL A 177 -0.24 14.71 -31.52
C VAL A 177 0.25 15.31 -30.21
N GLY A 178 0.80 16.54 -30.23
CA GLY A 178 1.20 17.28 -29.04
C GLY A 178 0.04 17.57 -28.07
N LEU A 179 -1.16 17.89 -28.58
CA LEU A 179 -2.36 18.08 -27.77
C LEU A 179 -2.77 16.78 -27.06
N VAL A 180 -2.70 15.64 -27.75
CA VAL A 180 -2.96 14.31 -27.16
C VAL A 180 -1.89 13.96 -26.12
N THR A 181 -0.62 14.19 -26.43
CA THR A 181 0.49 14.01 -25.49
C THR A 181 0.29 14.84 -24.22
N LEU A 182 -0.04 16.12 -24.37
CA LEU A 182 -0.30 17.01 -23.24
C LEU A 182 -1.47 16.49 -22.39
N ALA A 183 -2.57 16.06 -23.02
CA ALA A 183 -3.73 15.53 -22.31
C ALA A 183 -3.38 14.28 -21.48
N ILE A 184 -2.61 13.35 -22.07
CA ILE A 184 -2.20 12.11 -21.40
C ILE A 184 -1.22 12.41 -20.27
N VAL A 185 -0.16 13.17 -20.54
CA VAL A 185 0.91 13.48 -19.57
C VAL A 185 0.39 14.31 -18.40
N ALA A 186 -0.47 15.30 -18.65
CA ALA A 186 -1.01 16.13 -17.57
C ALA A 186 -2.01 15.37 -16.67
N SER A 187 -2.70 14.36 -17.22
CA SER A 187 -3.79 13.69 -16.52
C SER A 187 -3.38 12.36 -15.87
N PHE A 188 -2.37 11.65 -16.39
CA PHE A 188 -2.05 10.29 -15.93
C PHE A 188 -1.62 10.25 -14.46
N HIS A 189 -0.87 11.25 -13.99
CA HIS A 189 -0.35 11.22 -12.62
C HIS A 189 -1.45 11.47 -11.58
N VAL A 190 -2.57 12.06 -11.99
CA VAL A 190 -3.71 12.41 -11.13
C VAL A 190 -4.73 11.28 -11.13
N VAL A 191 -4.97 10.70 -12.30
CA VAL A 191 -6.17 9.89 -12.54
C VAL A 191 -5.84 8.47 -13.05
N GLY A 192 -4.58 8.19 -13.37
CA GLY A 192 -4.14 6.89 -13.87
C GLY A 192 -4.32 6.72 -15.38
N THR A 193 -3.55 5.81 -15.97
CA THR A 193 -3.54 5.60 -17.44
C THR A 193 -4.86 5.07 -17.98
N LEU A 194 -5.53 4.16 -17.25
CA LEU A 194 -6.80 3.56 -17.65
C LEU A 194 -7.92 4.59 -17.76
N LEU A 195 -8.10 5.41 -16.72
CA LEU A 195 -9.19 6.38 -16.70
C LEU A 195 -8.93 7.54 -17.66
N VAL A 196 -7.67 7.96 -17.84
CA VAL A 196 -7.32 8.94 -18.87
C VAL A 196 -7.74 8.46 -20.26
N PHE A 197 -7.44 7.20 -20.61
CA PHE A 197 -7.87 6.62 -21.88
C PHE A 197 -9.40 6.55 -21.99
N GLY A 198 -10.08 6.11 -20.92
CA GLY A 198 -11.54 6.07 -20.85
C GLY A 198 -12.18 7.43 -21.13
N LEU A 199 -11.71 8.50 -20.47
CA LEU A 199 -12.22 9.86 -20.66
C LEU A 199 -11.78 10.50 -21.98
N LEU A 200 -10.65 10.07 -22.56
CA LEU A 200 -10.18 10.53 -23.87
C LEU A 200 -11.03 9.97 -25.02
N ILE A 201 -11.60 8.77 -24.88
CA ILE A 201 -12.30 8.08 -25.97
C ILE A 201 -13.82 8.04 -25.76
N ALA A 202 -14.30 7.60 -24.59
CA ALA A 202 -15.73 7.28 -24.42
C ALA A 202 -16.65 8.51 -24.46
N PRO A 203 -16.38 9.62 -23.73
CA PRO A 203 -17.24 10.81 -23.80
C PRO A 203 -17.27 11.47 -25.19
N PRO A 204 -16.13 11.64 -25.90
CA PRO A 204 -16.18 12.14 -27.28
C PRO A 204 -16.88 11.21 -28.26
N ALA A 205 -16.69 9.89 -28.15
CA ALA A 205 -17.42 8.92 -28.97
C ALA A 205 -18.93 8.95 -28.69
N ALA A 206 -19.33 9.15 -27.43
CA ALA A 206 -20.72 9.33 -27.05
C ALA A 206 -21.31 10.62 -27.62
N ALA A 207 -20.53 11.71 -27.65
CA ALA A 207 -20.96 13.03 -28.09
C ALA A 207 -21.23 13.15 -29.61
N VAL A 208 -20.51 12.38 -30.44
CA VAL A 208 -20.65 12.42 -31.92
C VAL A 208 -22.05 12.01 -32.39
N TYR A 209 -22.80 11.19 -31.63
CA TYR A 209 -24.19 10.84 -31.98
C TYR A 209 -25.18 12.01 -31.93
N TRP A 210 -24.84 13.09 -31.22
CA TRP A 210 -25.76 14.19 -30.89
C TRP A 210 -25.48 15.48 -31.67
N SER A 211 -24.30 15.63 -32.27
CA SER A 211 -23.91 16.86 -32.96
C SER A 211 -22.85 16.63 -34.02
N ASP A 212 -23.00 17.31 -35.16
CA ASP A 212 -22.00 17.35 -36.24
C ASP A 212 -21.04 18.54 -36.13
N ARG A 213 -21.26 19.46 -35.18
CA ARG A 213 -20.39 20.63 -34.95
C ARG A 213 -19.30 20.28 -33.93
N ILE A 214 -18.04 20.29 -34.35
CA ILE A 214 -16.88 19.91 -33.50
C ILE A 214 -16.83 20.64 -32.15
N PRO A 215 -17.02 21.99 -32.07
CA PRO A 215 -17.02 22.67 -30.76
C PRO A 215 -18.15 22.19 -29.84
N LEU A 216 -19.31 21.83 -30.41
CA LEU A 216 -20.44 21.32 -29.63
C LEU A 216 -20.18 19.86 -29.19
N VAL A 217 -19.51 19.05 -30.03
CA VAL A 217 -19.05 17.71 -29.63
C VAL A 217 -18.08 17.79 -28.45
N MET A 218 -17.12 18.74 -28.48
CA MET A 218 -16.19 18.97 -27.36
C MET A 218 -16.94 19.35 -26.07
N LEU A 219 -17.93 20.24 -26.17
CA LEU A 219 -18.72 20.66 -25.01
C LEU A 219 -19.54 19.50 -24.43
N ILE A 220 -20.23 18.74 -25.28
CA ILE A 220 -21.01 17.57 -24.85
C ILE A 220 -20.09 16.51 -24.24
N ALA A 221 -18.92 16.27 -24.83
CA ALA A 221 -17.93 15.34 -24.31
C ALA A 221 -17.40 15.76 -22.94
N ALA A 222 -17.12 17.05 -22.72
CA ALA A 222 -16.70 17.57 -21.43
C ALA A 222 -17.79 17.41 -20.36
N VAL A 223 -19.06 17.66 -20.71
CA VAL A 223 -20.21 17.46 -19.82
C VAL A 223 -20.40 15.98 -19.49
N LEU A 224 -20.37 15.09 -20.48
CA LEU A 224 -20.49 13.65 -20.27
C LEU A 224 -19.33 13.09 -19.44
N GLY A 225 -18.09 13.57 -19.67
CA GLY A 225 -16.93 13.24 -18.87
C GLY A 225 -17.09 13.68 -17.42
N GLY A 226 -17.47 14.94 -17.20
CA GLY A 226 -17.73 15.48 -15.86
C GLY A 226 -18.87 14.77 -15.11
N LEU A 227 -19.96 14.43 -15.81
CA LEU A 227 -21.03 13.60 -15.25
C LEU A 227 -20.53 12.19 -14.91
N SER A 228 -19.65 11.61 -15.74
CA SER A 228 -19.06 10.30 -15.47
C SER A 228 -18.19 10.35 -14.22
N THR A 229 -17.42 11.44 -14.03
CA THR A 229 -16.66 11.68 -12.79
C THR A 229 -17.59 11.77 -11.59
N ALA A 230 -18.64 12.60 -11.64
CA ALA A 230 -19.55 12.79 -10.52
C ALA A 230 -20.30 11.50 -10.15
N VAL A 231 -20.88 10.81 -11.14
CA VAL A 231 -21.60 9.55 -10.93
C VAL A 231 -20.63 8.44 -10.53
N GLY A 232 -19.45 8.36 -11.14
CA GLY A 232 -18.45 7.35 -10.82
C GLY A 232 -17.90 7.49 -9.40
N LEU A 233 -17.65 8.71 -8.93
CA LEU A 233 -17.27 8.97 -7.53
C LEU A 233 -18.40 8.62 -6.56
N LEU A 234 -19.65 8.94 -6.91
CA LEU A 234 -20.81 8.61 -6.08
C LEU A 234 -21.04 7.11 -5.98
N VAL A 235 -20.92 6.38 -7.09
CA VAL A 235 -21.02 4.91 -7.11
C VAL A 235 -19.87 4.28 -6.33
N SER A 236 -18.64 4.74 -6.58
CA SER A 236 -17.44 4.28 -5.87
C SER A 236 -17.58 4.45 -4.35
N TRP A 237 -18.11 5.59 -3.90
CA TRP A 237 -18.37 5.87 -2.49
C TRP A 237 -19.33 4.87 -1.83
N HIS A 238 -20.44 4.52 -2.50
CA HIS A 238 -21.44 3.62 -1.92
C HIS A 238 -21.09 2.13 -2.11
N ALA A 239 -20.33 1.79 -3.15
CA ALA A 239 -20.01 0.41 -3.51
C ALA A 239 -18.61 -0.04 -3.06
N GLY A 240 -17.77 0.85 -2.52
CA GLY A 240 -16.40 0.54 -2.13
C GLY A 240 -15.47 0.18 -3.29
N THR A 241 -15.81 0.57 -4.53
CA THR A 241 -15.04 0.21 -5.73
C THR A 241 -13.96 1.25 -6.06
N ALA A 242 -12.89 0.83 -6.74
CA ALA A 242 -11.82 1.74 -7.18
C ALA A 242 -12.37 2.92 -8.00
N ALA A 243 -12.17 4.15 -7.52
CA ALA A 243 -12.77 5.36 -8.09
C ALA A 243 -12.43 5.52 -9.58
N GLY A 244 -11.15 5.36 -9.94
CA GLY A 244 -10.67 5.49 -11.31
C GLY A 244 -11.36 4.53 -12.29
N ALA A 245 -11.42 3.25 -11.92
CA ALA A 245 -12.08 2.21 -12.72
C ALA A 245 -13.60 2.43 -12.81
N THR A 246 -14.23 2.88 -11.72
CA THR A 246 -15.67 3.14 -11.66
C THR A 246 -16.08 4.29 -12.58
N ILE A 247 -15.33 5.40 -12.58
CA ILE A 247 -15.56 6.53 -13.49
C ILE A 247 -15.39 6.08 -14.94
N ALA A 248 -14.37 5.27 -15.26
CA ALA A 248 -14.14 4.78 -16.60
C ALA A 248 -15.30 3.89 -17.08
N ALA A 249 -15.78 2.99 -16.20
CA ALA A 249 -16.93 2.14 -16.47
C ALA A 249 -18.21 2.96 -16.72
N VAL A 250 -18.45 4.02 -15.92
CA VAL A 250 -19.58 4.94 -16.13
C VAL A 250 -19.46 5.68 -17.47
N ALA A 251 -18.26 6.16 -17.84
CA ALA A 251 -18.03 6.82 -19.12
C ALA A 251 -18.32 5.88 -20.32
N VAL A 252 -17.88 4.63 -20.24
CA VAL A 252 -18.22 3.59 -21.22
C VAL A 252 -19.73 3.29 -21.23
N GLY A 253 -20.37 3.25 -20.06
CA GLY A 253 -21.81 3.12 -19.93
C GLY A 253 -22.57 4.26 -20.64
N PHE A 254 -22.13 5.50 -20.48
CA PHE A 254 -22.68 6.65 -21.20
C PHE A 254 -22.49 6.58 -22.70
N PHE A 255 -21.38 6.03 -23.18
CA PHE A 255 -21.20 5.75 -24.61
C PHE A 255 -22.25 4.77 -25.14
N PHE A 256 -22.41 3.61 -24.50
CA PHE A 256 -23.41 2.63 -24.95
C PHE A 256 -24.84 3.16 -24.82
N LEU A 257 -25.15 3.89 -23.75
CA LEU A 257 -26.44 4.54 -23.58
C LEU A 257 -26.69 5.55 -24.72
N SER A 258 -25.70 6.38 -25.05
CA SER A 258 -25.76 7.32 -26.17
C SER A 258 -26.03 6.62 -27.50
N ALA A 259 -25.30 5.54 -27.78
CA ALA A 259 -25.46 4.75 -29.00
C ALA A 259 -26.86 4.10 -29.11
N ILE A 260 -27.38 3.55 -28.00
CA ILE A 260 -28.73 2.96 -27.96
C ILE A 260 -29.79 4.05 -28.17
N LEU A 261 -29.69 5.19 -27.49
CA LEU A 261 -30.63 6.29 -27.64
C LEU A 261 -30.63 6.86 -29.06
N ALA A 262 -29.46 6.97 -29.70
CA ALA A 262 -29.34 7.37 -31.11
C ALA A 262 -30.01 6.35 -32.04
N ALA A 263 -29.76 5.06 -31.85
CA ALA A 263 -30.40 4.00 -32.64
C ALA A 263 -31.93 3.98 -32.48
N LEU A 264 -32.44 4.24 -31.28
CA LEU A 264 -33.87 4.38 -31.03
C LEU A 264 -34.44 5.62 -31.73
N ARG A 265 -33.78 6.78 -31.61
CA ARG A 265 -34.18 8.01 -32.30
C ARG A 265 -34.31 7.80 -33.80
N ASP A 266 -33.33 7.14 -34.42
CA ASP A 266 -33.34 6.92 -35.87
C ASP A 266 -34.41 5.89 -36.27
N ARG A 267 -34.66 4.86 -35.45
CA ARG A 267 -35.77 3.91 -35.64
C ARG A 267 -37.14 4.56 -35.50
N PHE A 268 -37.33 5.50 -34.56
CA PHE A 268 -38.60 6.21 -34.38
C PHE A 268 -38.78 7.35 -35.40
N GLY A 269 -37.69 7.99 -35.85
CA GLY A 269 -37.69 8.96 -36.96
C GLY A 269 -37.99 8.33 -38.32
N ALA A 270 -37.54 7.10 -38.56
CA ALA A 270 -37.85 6.33 -39.76
C ALA A 270 -39.27 5.69 -39.73
N ARG A 271 -39.93 5.62 -38.57
CA ARG A 271 -41.23 4.96 -38.37
C ARG A 271 -42.47 5.84 -38.59
N ARG A 272 -42.37 6.92 -39.39
CA ARG A 272 -43.55 7.47 -40.09
C ARG A 272 -44.04 6.60 -41.26
N VAL A 273 -43.42 5.45 -41.52
CA VAL A 273 -43.98 4.42 -42.41
C VAL A 273 -43.96 3.07 -41.68
N GLY A 274 -45.15 2.51 -41.44
CA GLY A 274 -45.35 1.10 -41.09
C GLY A 274 -45.35 0.75 -39.60
N ALA A 275 -46.53 0.72 -39.01
CA ALA A 275 -46.82 0.22 -37.67
C ALA A 275 -46.76 -1.33 -37.56
N ALA A 276 -46.73 -1.79 -36.30
CA ALA A 276 -46.91 -3.16 -35.78
C ALA A 276 -45.62 -4.04 -35.76
N SER A 277 -45.15 -4.63 -34.65
CA SER A 277 -45.72 -5.00 -33.34
C SER A 277 -44.58 -5.09 -32.30
N VAL A 278 -44.69 -4.53 -31.07
CA VAL A 278 -45.05 -5.18 -29.76
C VAL A 278 -44.04 -6.28 -29.36
N ALA A 279 -43.45 -6.44 -28.16
CA ALA A 279 -43.40 -5.86 -26.80
C ALA A 279 -42.10 -6.44 -26.14
N ALA A 280 -41.58 -6.10 -24.95
CA ALA A 280 -42.22 -5.72 -23.70
C ALA A 280 -41.27 -4.95 -22.74
N LEU A 281 -41.93 -4.18 -21.87
CA LEU A 281 -41.50 -3.39 -20.70
C LEU A 281 -40.63 -4.20 -19.71
N ALA A 282 -39.55 -3.65 -19.14
CA ALA A 282 -39.44 -2.65 -18.06
C ALA A 282 -39.71 -3.19 -16.64
N ALA A 283 -38.73 -3.04 -15.75
CA ALA A 283 -38.94 -2.88 -14.32
C ALA A 283 -37.70 -2.25 -13.64
N LEU A 284 -37.89 -1.01 -13.17
CA LEU A 284 -37.20 -0.37 -12.04
C LEU A 284 -37.89 -0.79 -10.72
N PRO A 285 -37.27 -0.53 -9.56
CA PRO A 285 -37.80 0.53 -8.67
C PRO A 285 -36.67 1.45 -8.14
N LEU A 286 -36.80 2.78 -8.05
CA LEU A 286 -37.62 3.65 -7.17
C LEU A 286 -37.25 3.63 -5.67
N VAL A 287 -36.52 4.70 -5.30
CA VAL A 287 -36.55 5.52 -4.08
C VAL A 287 -37.56 5.09 -3.01
N GLY A 288 -37.04 4.72 -1.83
CA GLY A 288 -37.78 4.72 -0.57
C GLY A 288 -37.40 5.94 0.27
N CYS A 289 -38.35 6.85 0.48
CA CYS A 289 -38.29 7.83 1.57
C CYS A 289 -38.73 7.14 2.86
N GLY A 290 -37.83 7.00 3.82
CA GLY A 290 -38.14 6.66 5.20
C GLY A 290 -37.81 7.85 6.10
N SER A 291 -38.85 8.48 6.66
CA SER A 291 -38.72 9.41 7.78
C SER A 291 -38.38 8.61 9.04
N GLY A 292 -37.09 8.48 9.34
CA GLY A 292 -36.58 7.96 10.61
C GLY A 292 -36.04 9.12 11.42
N GLU A 293 -36.55 9.27 12.64
CA GLU A 293 -36.07 10.22 13.65
C GLU A 293 -34.54 10.12 13.78
N THR A 294 -33.84 11.21 13.45
CA THR A 294 -32.39 11.31 13.57
C THR A 294 -31.99 11.44 15.04
N ALA A 295 -31.42 10.37 15.60
CA ALA A 295 -30.46 10.52 16.69
C ALA A 295 -29.24 11.30 16.16
N PRO A 296 -28.55 12.10 16.99
CA PRO A 296 -27.39 12.85 16.54
C PRO A 296 -26.27 11.85 16.22
N VAL A 297 -25.97 11.68 14.94
CA VAL A 297 -24.86 10.82 14.51
C VAL A 297 -23.62 11.68 14.43
N VAL A 298 -22.71 11.37 15.34
CA VAL A 298 -21.35 11.86 15.48
C VAL A 298 -20.59 11.60 14.18
N GLU A 299 -19.81 12.60 13.75
CA GLU A 299 -18.76 12.53 12.74
C GLU A 299 -18.12 11.14 12.72
N GLU A 300 -18.37 10.35 11.67
CA GLU A 300 -17.88 8.97 11.60
C GLU A 300 -16.37 9.02 11.37
N THR A 301 -15.69 9.01 12.51
CA THR A 301 -14.26 8.92 12.62
C THR A 301 -13.83 7.66 11.85
N PRO A 302 -12.97 7.77 10.82
CA PRO A 302 -12.52 6.60 10.06
C PRO A 302 -12.04 5.52 11.04
N HIS A 303 -12.34 4.24 10.78
CA HIS A 303 -11.98 3.20 11.73
C HIS A 303 -10.46 3.15 11.92
N GLY A 304 -10.02 3.23 13.17
CA GLY A 304 -8.61 3.36 13.53
C GLY A 304 -8.03 4.77 13.39
N PHE A 305 -8.81 5.79 13.00
CA PHE A 305 -8.42 7.19 13.15
C PHE A 305 -8.35 7.55 14.63
N VAL A 306 -7.29 8.28 14.96
CA VAL A 306 -7.08 8.87 16.26
C VAL A 306 -7.00 10.38 16.09
N ALA A 307 -7.65 11.15 16.96
CA ALA A 307 -7.62 12.60 16.92
C ALA A 307 -6.16 13.11 16.88
N GLY A 308 -5.83 13.92 15.87
CA GLY A 308 -4.47 14.43 15.64
C GLY A 308 -3.60 13.57 14.71
N ALA A 309 -4.16 12.51 14.13
CA ALA A 309 -3.53 11.71 13.09
C ALA A 309 -3.88 12.20 11.68
N GLU A 310 -2.95 12.05 10.75
CA GLU A 310 -3.11 12.27 9.32
C GLU A 310 -3.11 10.91 8.61
N GLU A 311 -4.06 10.71 7.71
CA GLU A 311 -4.05 9.54 6.81
C GLU A 311 -3.02 9.75 5.71
N MET A 312 -2.19 8.75 5.47
CA MET A 312 -1.01 8.79 4.62
C MET A 312 -1.23 7.93 3.37
N PRO A 313 -0.63 8.30 2.23
CA PRO A 313 -0.78 7.55 0.98
C PRO A 313 0.00 6.23 0.96
N GLU A 314 0.95 6.05 1.88
CA GLU A 314 1.82 4.87 1.96
C GLU A 314 2.14 4.50 3.41
N ALA A 315 2.59 3.27 3.62
CA ALA A 315 2.92 2.73 4.94
C ALA A 315 4.05 3.50 5.62
N GLN A 316 3.79 3.97 6.84
CA GLN A 316 4.72 4.81 7.60
C GLN A 316 5.64 3.96 8.47
N HIS A 317 6.55 3.20 7.85
CA HIS A 317 7.45 2.31 8.59
C HIS A 317 8.39 3.09 9.51
N ARG A 318 8.38 2.74 10.80
CA ARG A 318 9.23 3.35 11.83
C ARG A 318 9.87 2.28 12.70
N LEU A 319 11.09 2.54 13.16
CA LEU A 319 11.76 1.73 14.17
C LEU A 319 11.79 2.45 15.51
N ILE A 320 11.28 1.82 16.56
CA ILE A 320 11.57 2.24 17.93
C ILE A 320 12.86 1.55 18.34
N VAL A 321 13.87 2.35 18.69
CA VAL A 321 15.22 1.91 19.03
C VAL A 321 15.56 2.38 20.43
N ALA A 322 16.11 1.47 21.25
CA ALA A 322 16.50 1.80 22.61
C ALA A 322 17.94 1.36 22.93
N ASP A 323 18.59 2.18 23.75
CA ASP A 323 19.90 1.92 24.32
C ASP A 323 19.75 1.41 25.75
N ALA A 324 20.11 0.14 25.96
CA ALA A 324 19.92 -0.53 27.22
C ALA A 324 20.93 -0.12 28.30
N GLN A 325 21.98 0.62 27.94
CA GLN A 325 22.92 1.18 28.90
C GLN A 325 22.47 2.56 29.37
N THR A 326 22.04 3.41 28.44
CA THR A 326 21.69 4.81 28.76
C THR A 326 20.21 5.00 29.07
N GLY A 327 19.33 4.07 28.66
CA GLY A 327 17.88 4.21 28.73
C GLY A 327 17.29 5.09 27.62
N ALA A 328 18.13 5.64 26.72
CA ALA A 328 17.69 6.54 25.68
C ALA A 328 16.87 5.80 24.60
N VAL A 329 15.79 6.45 24.14
CA VAL A 329 14.90 5.93 23.10
C VAL A 329 14.85 6.89 21.91
N ARG A 330 14.89 6.34 20.70
CA ARG A 330 14.73 7.04 19.43
C ARG A 330 13.65 6.37 18.61
N VAL A 331 12.91 7.16 17.83
CA VAL A 331 12.08 6.66 16.74
C VAL A 331 12.73 7.08 15.43
N VAL A 332 13.08 6.09 14.61
CA VAL A 332 13.68 6.27 13.28
C VAL A 332 12.58 6.16 12.24
N ASP A 333 12.36 7.23 11.49
CA ASP A 333 11.48 7.24 10.32
C ASP A 333 12.24 6.68 9.11
N LEU A 334 11.78 5.54 8.57
CA LEU A 334 12.49 4.82 7.50
C LEU A 334 12.28 5.41 6.11
N LEU A 335 11.23 6.22 5.94
CA LEU A 335 10.94 6.97 4.71
C LEU A 335 11.68 8.30 4.70
N GLY A 336 11.52 9.08 5.77
CA GLY A 336 12.08 10.44 5.88
C GLY A 336 13.50 10.49 6.44
N GLU A 337 14.06 9.36 6.87
CA GLU A 337 15.38 9.21 7.52
C GLU A 337 15.53 10.07 8.80
N LYS A 338 14.41 10.53 9.38
CA LYS A 338 14.39 11.40 10.54
C LYS A 338 14.48 10.57 11.81
N VAL A 339 15.48 10.86 12.63
CA VAL A 339 15.61 10.29 13.99
C VAL A 339 15.01 11.27 14.99
N THR A 340 13.96 10.85 15.69
CA THR A 340 13.27 11.66 16.69
C THR A 340 13.56 11.13 18.10
N PRO A 341 14.10 11.94 19.01
CA PRO A 341 14.25 11.53 20.41
C PRO A 341 12.90 11.44 21.11
N VAL A 342 12.72 10.40 21.92
CA VAL A 342 11.57 10.27 22.82
C VAL A 342 12.07 10.56 24.22
N ASP A 343 11.52 11.61 24.82
CA ASP A 343 11.83 11.99 26.19
C ASP A 343 11.15 11.05 27.18
N LEU A 344 11.95 10.23 27.84
CA LEU A 344 11.56 9.36 28.95
C LEU A 344 12.32 9.75 30.23
N GLU A 345 12.97 10.92 30.24
CA GLU A 345 13.83 11.35 31.34
C GLU A 345 12.99 11.59 32.60
N GLY A 346 13.36 10.95 33.70
CA GLY A 346 12.58 10.95 34.95
C GLY A 346 11.34 10.04 34.96
N ALA A 347 10.93 9.48 33.81
CA ALA A 347 9.80 8.54 33.72
C ALA A 347 10.22 7.08 33.99
N LEU A 348 11.43 6.72 33.59
CA LEU A 348 12.07 5.43 33.88
C LEU A 348 13.32 5.63 34.76
N PRO A 349 13.61 4.67 35.66
CA PRO A 349 14.88 4.67 36.39
C PRO A 349 16.04 4.46 35.42
N GLN A 350 17.23 4.95 35.79
CA GLN A 350 18.43 4.66 35.01
C GLN A 350 18.71 3.14 35.02
N PRO A 351 19.18 2.55 33.91
CA PRO A 351 19.51 1.14 33.89
C PRO A 351 20.73 0.87 34.78
N ASP A 352 20.57 0.02 35.80
CA ASP A 352 21.70 -0.41 36.65
C ASP A 352 22.69 -1.32 35.89
N SER A 353 22.28 -1.88 34.74
CA SER A 353 23.13 -2.68 33.84
C SER A 353 22.59 -2.71 32.41
N ALA A 354 23.45 -3.04 31.44
CA ALA A 354 23.09 -3.19 30.01
C ALA A 354 22.00 -4.25 29.72
N ALA A 355 21.65 -5.09 30.70
CA ALA A 355 20.58 -6.09 30.59
C ALA A 355 19.24 -5.59 31.15
N GLY A 356 19.18 -4.35 31.67
CA GLY A 356 18.04 -3.83 32.42
C GLY A 356 16.88 -3.33 31.57
N LEU A 357 17.15 -2.82 30.35
CA LEU A 357 16.10 -2.33 29.45
C LEU A 357 15.65 -3.40 28.47
N ARG A 358 14.34 -3.60 28.39
CA ARG A 358 13.69 -4.40 27.35
C ARG A 358 12.66 -3.57 26.59
N LEU A 359 12.51 -3.90 25.31
CA LEU A 359 11.58 -3.25 24.41
C LEU A 359 10.79 -4.32 23.64
N ALA A 360 9.48 -4.19 23.64
CA ALA A 360 8.58 -4.92 22.76
C ALA A 360 7.67 -3.95 22.01
N GLY A 361 7.19 -4.35 20.84
CA GLY A 361 6.28 -3.55 20.03
C GLY A 361 5.07 -4.37 19.62
N ASP A 362 3.92 -3.71 19.46
CA ASP A 362 2.66 -4.33 19.03
C ASP A 362 2.22 -3.91 17.61
N GLY A 363 3.09 -3.22 16.86
CA GLY A 363 2.82 -2.66 15.53
C GLY A 363 2.64 -1.13 15.53
N ARG A 364 2.27 -0.52 16.66
CA ARG A 364 2.21 0.95 16.81
C ARG A 364 2.96 1.44 18.04
N PHE A 365 2.74 0.81 19.19
CA PHE A 365 3.36 1.21 20.45
C PHE A 365 4.59 0.39 20.74
N GLY A 366 5.59 1.05 21.30
CA GLY A 366 6.72 0.44 21.99
C GLY A 366 6.48 0.43 23.49
N TYR A 367 6.71 -0.71 24.12
CA TYR A 367 6.65 -0.89 25.55
C TYR A 367 8.08 -1.05 26.06
N VAL A 368 8.56 -0.08 26.84
CA VAL A 368 9.95 -0.01 27.32
C VAL A 368 9.95 -0.29 28.82
N SER A 369 10.54 -1.39 29.27
CA SER A 369 10.60 -1.73 30.69
C SER A 369 12.02 -1.60 31.25
N VAL A 370 12.17 -0.92 32.39
CA VAL A 370 13.43 -0.79 33.15
C VAL A 370 13.10 -0.67 34.64
N GLY A 371 13.83 -1.42 35.50
CA GLY A 371 13.80 -1.21 36.95
C GLY A 371 12.40 -1.25 37.58
N GLY A 372 11.53 -2.15 37.13
CA GLY A 372 10.17 -2.30 37.66
C GLY A 372 9.16 -1.27 37.14
N ARG A 373 9.54 -0.40 36.20
CA ARG A 373 8.63 0.50 35.49
C ARG A 373 8.55 0.15 34.02
N LEU A 374 7.40 0.43 33.41
CA LEU A 374 7.15 0.26 31.99
C LEU A 374 6.62 1.57 31.42
N ALA A 375 7.28 2.10 30.39
CA ALA A 375 6.84 3.24 29.62
C ALA A 375 6.20 2.81 28.31
N VAL A 376 5.15 3.52 27.88
CA VAL A 376 4.50 3.33 26.59
C VAL A 376 4.89 4.48 25.66
N VAL A 377 5.43 4.12 24.49
CA VAL A 377 5.87 5.04 23.44
C VAL A 377 4.97 4.84 22.23
N ASP A 378 4.29 5.89 21.78
CA ASP A 378 3.60 5.89 20.49
C ASP A 378 4.60 6.25 19.41
N SER A 379 4.84 5.32 18.46
CA SER A 379 5.65 5.65 17.29
C SER A 379 4.94 6.65 16.40
N GLY A 380 3.64 6.88 16.57
CA GLY A 380 2.82 7.74 15.73
C GLY A 380 2.67 7.18 14.32
N ALA A 381 2.76 5.87 14.13
CA ALA A 381 2.52 5.24 12.84
C ALA A 381 1.82 3.89 13.01
N TRP A 382 0.76 3.65 12.22
CA TRP A 382 0.07 2.36 12.16
C TRP A 382 -0.64 2.17 10.83
N THR A 383 -0.89 0.90 10.51
CA THR A 383 -1.74 0.53 9.38
C THR A 383 -3.04 -0.09 9.90
N VAL A 384 -4.15 0.29 9.29
CA VAL A 384 -5.43 -0.41 9.43
C VAL A 384 -5.62 -1.24 8.17
N ASP A 385 -5.65 -2.55 8.34
CA ASP A 385 -5.79 -3.50 7.24
C ASP A 385 -7.26 -3.92 7.12
N HIS A 386 -7.86 -3.62 5.97
CA HIS A 386 -9.12 -4.18 5.52
C HIS A 386 -8.82 -5.29 4.51
N ASP A 387 -9.65 -6.34 4.48
CA ASP A 387 -9.42 -7.51 3.62
C ASP A 387 -9.15 -7.17 2.14
N ASP A 388 -9.58 -5.98 1.66
CA ASP A 388 -9.41 -5.47 0.30
C ASP A 388 -8.54 -4.19 0.16
N HIS A 389 -8.20 -3.47 1.25
CA HIS A 389 -7.35 -2.27 1.19
C HIS A 389 -6.72 -1.93 2.55
N ARG A 390 -5.73 -1.03 2.58
CA ARG A 390 -5.06 -0.60 3.82
C ARG A 390 -5.10 0.91 3.97
N HIS A 391 -5.40 1.40 5.17
CA HIS A 391 -5.24 2.80 5.52
C HIS A 391 -3.98 2.97 6.36
N TYR A 392 -3.13 3.93 5.98
CA TYR A 392 -1.92 4.24 6.69
C TYR A 392 -2.12 5.53 7.47
N TYR A 393 -1.66 5.58 8.71
CA TYR A 393 -1.81 6.76 9.54
C TYR A 393 -0.46 7.20 10.10
N ALA A 394 -0.25 8.51 10.15
CA ALA A 394 0.84 9.17 10.85
C ALA A 394 0.28 10.11 11.93
N ALA A 395 0.92 10.12 13.08
CA ALA A 395 0.68 11.05 14.17
C ALA A 395 2.03 11.48 14.79
N PRO A 396 2.04 12.52 15.64
CA PRO A 396 3.24 12.89 16.38
C PRO A 396 3.76 11.74 17.26
N ILE A 397 5.08 11.53 17.21
CA ILE A 397 5.79 10.61 18.10
C ILE A 397 5.75 11.15 19.53
N ARG A 398 5.38 10.32 20.50
CA ARG A 398 5.28 10.75 21.91
C ARG A 398 5.46 9.60 22.89
N ALA A 399 6.02 9.90 24.06
CA ALA A 399 5.82 9.07 25.25
C ALA A 399 4.42 9.37 25.80
N ILE A 400 3.64 8.32 26.10
CA ILE A 400 2.26 8.49 26.56
C ILE A 400 2.16 8.43 28.08
N GLY A 401 2.90 7.53 28.72
CA GLY A 401 2.84 7.37 30.16
C GLY A 401 3.58 6.14 30.65
N THR A 402 3.49 5.89 31.96
CA THR A 402 4.20 4.80 32.62
C THR A 402 3.33 4.07 33.61
N VAL A 403 3.58 2.77 33.80
CA VAL A 403 2.98 1.92 34.83
C VAL A 403 4.04 1.09 35.53
N ASP A 404 3.71 0.55 36.69
CA ASP A 404 4.58 -0.39 37.38
C ASP A 404 4.49 -1.77 36.70
N THR A 405 5.62 -2.44 36.58
CA THR A 405 5.71 -3.80 36.02
C THR A 405 6.51 -4.71 36.94
N PRO A 406 6.03 -5.93 37.25
CA PRO A 406 6.76 -6.86 38.11
C PRO A 406 7.99 -7.48 37.43
N ALA A 407 8.05 -7.45 36.09
CA ALA A 407 9.12 -8.06 35.31
C ALA A 407 9.33 -7.30 33.99
N ALA A 408 10.43 -7.64 33.31
CA ALA A 408 10.76 -7.01 32.03
C ALA A 408 9.84 -7.49 30.92
N VAL A 409 9.57 -6.62 29.94
CA VAL A 409 8.76 -6.98 28.78
C VAL A 409 9.51 -7.93 27.83
N VAL A 410 8.79 -8.89 27.25
CA VAL A 410 9.35 -9.82 26.24
C VAL A 410 8.64 -9.75 24.90
N ALA A 411 7.35 -9.41 24.87
CA ALA A 411 6.60 -9.16 23.64
C ALA A 411 5.36 -8.32 23.91
N ALA A 412 4.73 -7.82 22.84
CA ALA A 412 3.44 -7.16 22.90
C ALA A 412 2.62 -7.52 21.66
N HIS A 413 1.31 -7.64 21.83
CA HIS A 413 0.35 -7.93 20.77
C HIS A 413 -0.91 -7.12 21.00
N SER A 414 -1.51 -6.59 19.94
CA SER A 414 -2.73 -5.81 20.05
C SER A 414 -3.78 -6.24 19.03
N ASP A 415 -5.03 -5.97 19.39
CA ASP A 415 -6.17 -5.89 18.47
C ASP A 415 -6.82 -4.49 18.64
N PRO A 416 -7.91 -4.16 17.92
CA PRO A 416 -8.57 -2.86 18.05
C PRO A 416 -9.06 -2.49 19.46
N ALA A 417 -9.18 -3.44 20.39
CA ALA A 417 -9.74 -3.22 21.72
C ALA A 417 -8.72 -3.39 22.85
N LEU A 418 -7.76 -4.29 22.72
CA LEU A 418 -6.81 -4.65 23.77
C LEU A 418 -5.37 -4.62 23.26
N ALA A 419 -4.45 -4.18 24.10
CA ALA A 419 -3.02 -4.46 23.94
C ALA A 419 -2.54 -5.34 25.10
N ALA A 420 -1.99 -6.51 24.80
CA ALA A 420 -1.42 -7.42 25.78
C ALA A 420 0.11 -7.37 25.70
N VAL A 421 0.73 -7.04 26.82
CA VAL A 421 2.17 -6.97 26.99
C VAL A 421 2.61 -8.16 27.83
N VAL A 422 3.36 -9.07 27.22
CA VAL A 422 3.85 -10.29 27.87
C VAL A 422 5.14 -9.97 28.59
N LEU A 423 5.21 -10.36 29.85
CA LEU A 423 6.36 -10.15 30.73
C LEU A 423 7.18 -11.44 30.86
N ASP A 424 8.47 -11.26 31.15
CA ASP A 424 9.31 -12.36 31.57
C ASP A 424 8.75 -13.00 32.85
N GLY A 425 8.83 -14.32 32.95
CA GLY A 425 8.17 -15.08 34.02
C GLY A 425 6.73 -15.52 33.75
N GLY A 426 6.11 -15.11 32.63
CA GLY A 426 4.83 -15.69 32.18
C GLY A 426 3.57 -15.04 32.76
N GLN A 427 3.63 -13.74 33.08
CA GLN A 427 2.47 -12.87 33.31
C GLN A 427 2.28 -11.93 32.12
N SER A 428 1.06 -11.41 31.94
CA SER A 428 0.77 -10.38 30.94
C SER A 428 0.03 -9.19 31.55
N LEU A 429 0.36 -7.99 31.08
CA LEU A 429 -0.38 -6.75 31.35
C LEU A 429 -1.30 -6.47 30.18
N VAL A 430 -2.60 -6.32 30.43
CA VAL A 430 -3.60 -6.05 29.39
C VAL A 430 -4.11 -4.62 29.53
N PHE A 431 -3.83 -3.80 28.52
CA PHE A 431 -4.20 -2.41 28.42
C PHE A 431 -5.48 -2.24 27.59
N ASP A 432 -6.25 -1.21 27.93
CA ASP A 432 -7.33 -0.69 27.09
C ASP A 432 -6.71 0.05 25.88
N ARG A 433 -6.92 -0.50 24.68
CA ARG A 433 -6.32 0.03 23.46
C ARG A 433 -6.83 1.44 23.13
N ALA A 434 -8.10 1.72 23.40
CA ALA A 434 -8.71 3.01 23.12
C ALA A 434 -8.15 4.12 24.02
N ALA A 435 -7.81 3.80 25.27
CA ALA A 435 -7.11 4.72 26.16
C ALA A 435 -5.71 5.07 25.63
N LEU A 436 -4.95 4.06 25.18
CA LEU A 436 -3.63 4.27 24.57
C LEU A 436 -3.72 5.14 23.30
N ASP A 437 -4.73 4.92 22.46
CA ASP A 437 -4.99 5.76 21.28
C ASP A 437 -5.17 7.22 21.65
N GLN A 438 -5.91 7.51 22.72
CA GLN A 438 -6.14 8.86 23.20
C GLN A 438 -4.91 9.49 23.88
N GLY A 439 -3.83 8.73 24.07
CA GLY A 439 -2.66 9.19 24.77
C GLY A 439 -2.82 9.12 26.29
N GLU A 440 -3.56 8.14 26.81
CA GLU A 440 -3.71 7.86 28.24
C GLU A 440 -3.22 6.45 28.56
N VAL A 441 -2.35 6.31 29.57
CA VAL A 441 -2.00 4.98 30.12
C VAL A 441 -2.80 4.76 31.40
N ARG A 442 -3.79 3.87 31.33
CA ARG A 442 -4.55 3.40 32.51
C ARG A 442 -3.87 2.20 33.15
N GLU A 443 -4.21 1.92 34.41
CA GLU A 443 -3.70 0.75 35.12
C GLU A 443 -4.11 -0.54 34.38
N PRO A 444 -3.14 -1.36 33.91
CA PRO A 444 -3.46 -2.54 33.12
C PRO A 444 -3.99 -3.66 33.99
N ARG A 445 -4.88 -4.48 33.42
CA ARG A 445 -5.32 -5.72 34.07
C ARG A 445 -4.19 -6.74 34.01
N ARG A 446 -3.87 -7.35 35.16
CA ARG A 446 -2.89 -8.43 35.25
C ARG A 446 -3.53 -9.77 34.90
N VAL A 447 -2.86 -10.54 34.07
CA VAL A 447 -3.29 -11.89 33.66
C VAL A 447 -2.13 -12.86 33.89
N GLU A 448 -2.40 -13.92 34.65
CA GLU A 448 -1.47 -15.05 34.77
C GLU A 448 -1.42 -15.83 33.45
N GLY A 449 -0.24 -15.98 32.88
CA GLY A 449 -0.01 -16.61 31.58
C GLY A 449 0.40 -15.65 30.46
N ILE A 450 0.73 -16.25 29.31
CA ILE A 450 0.98 -15.53 28.05
C ILE A 450 -0.37 -15.19 27.44
N ALA A 451 -0.69 -13.90 27.33
CA ALA A 451 -1.95 -13.42 26.80
C ALA A 451 -1.78 -12.80 25.40
N VAL A 452 -2.65 -13.18 24.46
CA VAL A 452 -2.65 -12.69 23.07
C VAL A 452 -4.08 -12.35 22.64
N PRO A 453 -4.40 -11.08 22.32
CA PRO A 453 -5.68 -10.70 21.73
C PRO A 453 -5.83 -11.33 20.34
N TYR A 454 -6.94 -12.01 20.09
CA TYR A 454 -7.23 -12.64 18.80
C TYR A 454 -8.72 -12.96 18.65
N ALA A 455 -9.29 -12.65 17.49
CA ALA A 455 -10.68 -12.96 17.13
C ALA A 455 -11.69 -12.52 18.22
N GLU A 456 -11.60 -11.26 18.65
CA GLU A 456 -12.46 -10.64 19.68
C GLU A 456 -12.38 -11.32 21.08
N ARG A 457 -11.33 -12.10 21.32
CA ARG A 457 -11.09 -12.82 22.58
C ARG A 457 -9.66 -12.62 23.05
N LEU A 458 -9.39 -12.97 24.30
CA LEU A 458 -8.04 -13.01 24.86
C LEU A 458 -7.61 -14.47 25.03
N LEU A 459 -6.70 -14.95 24.19
CA LEU A 459 -6.11 -16.28 24.35
C LEU A 459 -5.06 -16.23 25.45
N VAL A 460 -5.17 -17.12 26.43
CA VAL A 460 -4.24 -17.19 27.58
C VAL A 460 -3.67 -18.59 27.68
N ALA A 461 -2.35 -18.71 27.61
CA ALA A 461 -1.60 -19.92 27.89
C ALA A 461 -0.94 -19.81 29.29
N ASP A 462 -1.42 -20.59 30.25
CA ASP A 462 -0.93 -20.55 31.63
C ASP A 462 0.31 -21.42 31.85
N GLY A 463 0.97 -21.26 33.00
CA GLY A 463 2.17 -22.03 33.35
C GLY A 463 1.95 -23.55 33.48
N SER A 464 0.70 -24.01 33.64
CA SER A 464 0.35 -25.44 33.64
C SER A 464 0.29 -26.04 32.23
N GLY A 465 0.31 -25.18 31.21
CA GLY A 465 0.16 -25.54 29.81
C GLY A 465 -1.28 -25.63 29.34
N ARG A 466 -2.23 -25.15 30.14
CA ARG A 466 -3.62 -25.01 29.71
C ARG A 466 -3.76 -23.74 28.87
N VAL A 467 -4.49 -23.85 27.76
CA VAL A 467 -4.80 -22.71 26.89
C VAL A 467 -6.29 -22.46 26.91
N GLU A 468 -6.70 -21.21 27.10
CA GLU A 468 -8.08 -20.80 27.30
C GLU A 468 -8.38 -19.55 26.47
N ALA A 469 -9.60 -19.48 25.92
CA ALA A 469 -10.09 -18.28 25.24
C ALA A 469 -11.01 -17.50 26.18
N ARG A 470 -10.51 -16.41 26.76
CA ARG A 470 -11.24 -15.55 27.71
C ARG A 470 -11.98 -14.42 26.99
N GLY A 471 -13.00 -13.88 27.64
CA GLY A 471 -13.64 -12.63 27.22
C GLY A 471 -12.66 -11.44 27.30
N ARG A 472 -12.96 -10.36 26.57
CA ARG A 472 -12.14 -9.12 26.62
C ARG A 472 -12.14 -8.46 28.01
N ASP A 473 -13.23 -8.64 28.75
CA ASP A 473 -13.40 -8.27 30.15
C ASP A 473 -12.58 -9.16 31.12
N GLY A 474 -11.92 -10.20 30.60
CA GLY A 474 -11.12 -11.14 31.37
C GLY A 474 -11.94 -12.28 31.98
N ALA A 475 -13.24 -12.37 31.67
CA ALA A 475 -14.07 -13.48 32.11
C ALA A 475 -13.50 -14.80 31.59
N ALA A 476 -13.42 -15.79 32.49
CA ALA A 476 -12.96 -17.13 32.14
C ALA A 476 -13.86 -17.74 31.05
N GLY A 477 -13.24 -18.32 30.04
CA GLY A 477 -13.89 -19.06 28.98
C GLY A 477 -13.67 -20.57 29.10
N ARG A 478 -13.91 -21.28 28.00
CA ARG A 478 -13.67 -22.72 27.96
C ARG A 478 -12.20 -22.99 27.60
N PRO A 479 -11.52 -23.92 28.31
CA PRO A 479 -10.20 -24.37 27.89
C PRO A 479 -10.28 -25.05 26.53
N LEU A 480 -9.26 -24.84 25.71
CA LEU A 480 -9.09 -25.52 24.43
C LEU A 480 -8.68 -26.99 24.68
N THR A 481 -9.01 -27.86 23.75
CA THR A 481 -8.76 -29.31 23.86
C THR A 481 -7.26 -29.63 23.91
N GLU A 482 -6.47 -28.93 23.11
CA GLU A 482 -5.03 -29.12 23.02
C GLU A 482 -4.29 -28.29 24.09
N SER A 483 -3.23 -28.87 24.67
CA SER A 483 -2.39 -28.20 25.67
C SER A 483 -1.10 -27.66 25.06
N CYS A 484 -0.47 -26.69 25.73
CA CYS A 484 0.84 -26.16 25.39
C CYS A 484 1.77 -26.26 26.61
N PRO A 485 2.40 -27.43 26.87
CA PRO A 485 3.22 -27.62 28.05
C PRO A 485 4.38 -26.63 28.10
N GLN A 486 4.59 -25.99 29.26
CA GLN A 486 5.63 -24.97 29.49
C GLN A 486 5.67 -23.91 28.37
N PRO A 487 4.59 -23.11 28.21
CA PRO A 487 4.47 -22.20 27.10
C PRO A 487 5.57 -21.13 27.14
N ARG A 488 6.25 -20.95 26.00
CA ARG A 488 7.33 -19.97 25.79
C ARG A 488 7.29 -19.48 24.36
N GLY A 489 7.27 -18.16 24.18
CA GLY A 489 7.22 -17.56 22.86
C GLY A 489 5.82 -17.64 22.26
N GLN A 490 5.48 -16.61 21.51
CA GLN A 490 4.18 -16.48 20.90
C GLN A 490 4.28 -15.58 19.67
N ALA A 491 3.34 -15.75 18.76
CA ALA A 491 3.27 -14.95 17.54
C ALA A 491 1.84 -14.87 17.02
N VAL A 492 1.52 -13.75 16.38
CA VAL A 492 0.26 -13.57 15.64
C VAL A 492 0.56 -13.65 14.15
N THR A 493 -0.18 -14.51 13.45
CA THR A 493 -0.06 -14.75 12.01
C THR A 493 -1.42 -14.53 11.34
N ARG A 494 -1.45 -14.39 10.01
CA ARG A 494 -2.72 -14.36 9.25
C ARG A 494 -3.57 -15.61 9.40
N ARG A 495 -3.01 -16.72 9.91
CA ARG A 495 -3.72 -17.99 10.10
C ARG A 495 -4.06 -18.30 11.55
N GLY A 496 -3.70 -17.44 12.49
CA GLY A 496 -3.94 -17.65 13.92
C GLY A 496 -2.77 -17.28 14.82
N VAL A 497 -2.96 -17.53 16.10
CA VAL A 497 -1.95 -17.34 17.15
C VAL A 497 -1.14 -18.62 17.32
N VAL A 498 0.17 -18.48 17.40
CA VAL A 498 1.10 -19.57 17.67
C VAL A 498 1.63 -19.41 19.08
N PHE A 499 1.54 -20.46 19.89
CA PHE A 499 2.24 -20.57 21.17
C PHE A 499 3.37 -21.60 21.03
N GLY A 500 4.58 -21.25 21.46
CA GLY A 500 5.69 -22.19 21.55
C GLY A 500 5.56 -23.05 22.80
N CYS A 501 5.73 -24.35 22.65
CA CYS A 501 5.51 -25.33 23.70
C CYS A 501 6.76 -26.21 23.85
N ALA A 502 6.89 -26.92 24.98
CA ALA A 502 7.98 -27.87 25.20
C ALA A 502 8.07 -28.96 24.12
N ASP A 503 6.95 -29.31 23.52
CA ASP A 503 6.76 -30.41 22.57
C ASP A 503 6.53 -29.93 21.12
N GLY A 504 6.58 -28.63 20.84
CA GLY A 504 6.38 -28.08 19.50
C GLY A 504 5.76 -26.69 19.51
N ALA A 505 4.78 -26.46 18.63
CA ALA A 505 3.94 -25.27 18.64
C ALA A 505 2.46 -25.65 18.71
N LEU A 506 1.67 -24.81 19.37
CA LEU A 506 0.22 -24.87 19.34
C LEU A 506 -0.30 -23.70 18.51
N VAL A 507 -1.04 -23.98 17.44
CA VAL A 507 -1.67 -22.98 16.58
C VAL A 507 -3.15 -22.89 16.91
N VAL A 508 -3.62 -21.73 17.32
CA VAL A 508 -5.03 -21.44 17.61
C VAL A 508 -5.57 -20.50 16.55
N ALA A 509 -6.59 -20.94 15.82
CA ALA A 509 -7.16 -20.21 14.68
C ALA A 509 -8.68 -20.18 14.76
N GLN A 510 -9.32 -19.13 14.22
CA GLN A 510 -10.76 -19.12 14.04
C GLN A 510 -11.14 -19.79 12.71
N ARG A 511 -12.06 -20.75 12.74
CA ARG A 511 -12.65 -21.41 11.56
C ARG A 511 -14.15 -21.51 11.77
N ASP A 512 -14.94 -21.01 10.82
CA ASP A 512 -16.41 -21.00 10.89
C ASP A 512 -16.97 -20.40 12.20
N GLY A 513 -16.29 -19.38 12.74
CA GLY A 513 -16.65 -18.72 14.00
C GLY A 513 -16.15 -19.42 15.27
N GLU A 514 -15.67 -20.65 15.18
CA GLU A 514 -15.13 -21.42 16.32
C GLU A 514 -13.60 -21.38 16.38
N LEU A 515 -13.05 -21.46 17.60
CA LEU A 515 -11.60 -21.56 17.79
C LEU A 515 -11.16 -23.01 17.70
N VAL A 516 -10.24 -23.28 16.79
CA VAL A 516 -9.61 -24.58 16.59
C VAL A 516 -8.16 -24.49 17.02
N ALA A 517 -7.74 -25.40 17.88
CA ALA A 517 -6.37 -25.55 18.33
C ALA A 517 -5.73 -26.76 17.65
N GLU A 518 -4.53 -26.58 17.11
CA GLU A 518 -3.82 -27.62 16.37
C GLU A 518 -2.35 -27.66 16.81
N LYS A 519 -1.88 -28.84 17.21
CA LYS A 519 -0.48 -29.06 17.61
C LYS A 519 0.40 -29.38 16.40
N ILE A 520 1.54 -28.71 16.30
CA ILE A 520 2.63 -29.01 15.36
C ILE A 520 3.85 -29.45 16.19
N ALA A 521 4.03 -30.75 16.35
CA ALA A 521 5.08 -31.33 17.18
C ALA A 521 6.48 -31.12 16.57
N TYR A 522 7.51 -31.03 17.42
CA TYR A 522 8.89 -31.11 16.95
C TYR A 522 9.15 -32.47 16.25
N PRO A 523 10.06 -32.52 15.25
CA PRO A 523 10.37 -33.77 14.56
C PRO A 523 10.99 -34.83 15.48
N ALA A 524 11.69 -34.38 16.51
CA ALA A 524 12.23 -35.20 17.59
C ALA A 524 12.26 -34.38 18.89
N PRO A 525 12.27 -35.03 20.08
CA PRO A 525 12.49 -34.34 21.34
C PRO A 525 13.80 -33.54 21.32
N THR A 526 13.75 -32.27 21.73
CA THR A 526 14.89 -31.36 21.70
C THR A 526 14.94 -30.52 22.97
N ALA A 527 16.15 -30.27 23.49
CA ALA A 527 16.36 -29.32 24.57
C ALA A 527 16.36 -27.86 24.06
N ASP A 528 16.79 -27.68 22.80
CA ASP A 528 16.88 -26.39 22.12
C ASP A 528 15.55 -26.01 21.47
N ARG A 529 14.47 -25.96 22.28
CA ARG A 529 13.14 -25.55 21.81
C ARG A 529 13.09 -24.07 21.44
N ALA A 530 12.15 -23.70 20.58
CA ALA A 530 11.83 -22.31 20.28
C ALA A 530 11.24 -21.62 21.52
N THR A 531 11.86 -20.54 21.99
CA THR A 531 11.43 -19.77 23.17
C THR A 531 10.96 -18.36 22.83
N ALA A 532 11.24 -17.89 21.62
CA ALA A 532 10.78 -16.64 21.05
C ALA A 532 10.67 -16.81 19.53
N PHE A 533 9.60 -16.28 18.95
CA PHE A 533 9.41 -16.28 17.51
C PHE A 533 9.74 -14.92 16.92
N THR A 534 10.38 -14.95 15.76
CA THR A 534 10.60 -13.80 14.90
C THR A 534 10.01 -14.11 13.53
N HIS A 535 9.26 -13.15 12.99
CA HIS A 535 8.64 -13.22 11.68
C HIS A 535 8.26 -11.81 11.25
N ARG A 536 8.08 -11.61 9.94
CA ARG A 536 7.30 -10.47 9.44
C ARG A 536 5.84 -10.61 9.92
N PRO A 537 5.21 -9.54 10.44
CA PRO A 537 3.79 -9.56 10.79
C PRO A 537 2.92 -10.16 9.68
N GLY A 538 1.97 -11.01 10.08
CA GLY A 538 1.08 -11.72 9.14
C GLY A 538 1.73 -12.86 8.33
N SER A 539 3.04 -13.08 8.43
CA SER A 539 3.70 -14.26 7.85
C SER A 539 3.19 -15.56 8.47
N THR A 540 3.14 -16.62 7.67
CA THR A 540 2.85 -17.99 8.11
C THR A 540 4.11 -18.82 8.38
N THR A 541 5.28 -18.25 8.13
CA THR A 541 6.58 -18.86 8.41
C THR A 541 7.22 -18.07 9.55
N LEU A 542 7.57 -18.78 10.62
CA LEU A 542 8.18 -18.22 11.81
C LEU A 542 9.57 -18.80 12.00
N THR A 543 10.45 -18.02 12.61
CA THR A 543 11.79 -18.48 12.97
C THR A 543 12.06 -18.33 14.45
N ALA A 544 13.00 -19.13 14.96
CA ALA A 544 13.48 -19.02 16.33
C ALA A 544 14.94 -19.47 16.41
N LEU A 545 15.69 -19.00 17.40
CA LEU A 545 17.00 -19.56 17.69
C LEU A 545 16.85 -20.98 18.24
N ALA A 546 17.76 -21.87 17.87
CA ALA A 546 17.79 -23.28 18.30
C ALA A 546 19.11 -23.56 19.02
N GLY A 547 19.28 -23.02 20.21
CA GLY A 547 20.52 -23.13 20.98
C GLY A 547 21.62 -22.22 20.42
N ARG A 548 22.87 -22.69 20.45
CA ARG A 548 24.04 -21.97 19.90
C ARG A 548 24.55 -22.52 18.58
N ASP A 549 23.89 -23.53 18.04
CA ASP A 549 24.34 -24.30 16.88
C ASP A 549 23.25 -24.46 15.80
N GLY A 550 22.14 -23.73 15.91
CA GLY A 550 21.16 -23.69 14.84
C GLY A 550 20.02 -22.70 15.00
N VAL A 551 19.14 -22.73 14.01
CA VAL A 551 17.88 -21.98 13.97
C VAL A 551 16.73 -22.90 13.58
N TRP A 552 15.55 -22.61 14.10
CA TRP A 552 14.29 -23.24 13.73
C TRP A 552 13.55 -22.40 12.71
N THR A 553 12.92 -23.08 11.76
CA THR A 553 11.89 -22.53 10.86
C THR A 553 10.62 -23.36 11.02
N LEU A 554 9.50 -22.70 11.32
CA LEU A 554 8.17 -23.29 11.42
C LEU A 554 7.30 -22.76 10.28
N ASP A 555 6.88 -23.63 9.36
CA ASP A 555 5.81 -23.33 8.39
C ASP A 555 4.49 -23.90 8.90
N ILE A 556 3.58 -23.03 9.35
CA ILE A 556 2.30 -23.46 9.93
C ILE A 556 1.30 -23.99 8.90
N ARG A 557 1.51 -23.72 7.60
CA ARG A 557 0.65 -24.26 6.53
C ARG A 557 1.05 -25.67 6.18
N LYS A 558 2.36 -25.90 6.05
CA LYS A 558 2.93 -27.23 5.82
C LYS A 558 2.94 -28.09 7.09
N LYS A 559 2.82 -27.45 8.27
CA LYS A 559 2.91 -28.08 9.59
C LYS A 559 4.26 -28.75 9.81
N THR A 560 5.31 -28.06 9.40
CA THR A 560 6.68 -28.59 9.40
C THR A 560 7.62 -27.69 10.18
N TRP A 561 8.44 -28.33 11.01
CA TRP A 561 9.61 -27.72 11.62
C TRP A 561 10.86 -28.15 10.85
N THR A 562 11.71 -27.18 10.52
CA THR A 562 13.03 -27.40 9.93
C THR A 562 14.08 -26.83 10.85
N ARG A 563 15.12 -27.61 11.19
CA ARG A 563 16.31 -27.12 11.90
C ARG A 563 17.44 -26.94 10.92
N THR A 564 18.02 -25.76 10.88
CA THR A 564 19.21 -25.48 10.07
C THR A 564 20.40 -25.25 11.00
N ALA A 565 21.49 -25.97 10.78
CA ALA A 565 22.70 -25.83 11.58
C ALA A 565 23.42 -24.51 11.22
N VAL A 566 23.66 -23.68 12.22
CA VAL A 566 24.35 -22.38 12.08
C VAL A 566 25.16 -22.16 13.35
N VAL A 567 26.44 -21.80 13.24
CA VAL A 567 27.32 -21.64 14.39
C VAL A 567 27.11 -20.27 15.04
N ASP A 568 26.88 -20.25 16.35
CA ASP A 568 26.68 -19.06 17.19
C ASP A 568 25.72 -18.01 16.60
N PRO A 569 24.47 -18.39 16.25
CA PRO A 569 23.47 -17.45 15.77
C PRO A 569 23.04 -16.52 16.91
N VAL A 570 22.99 -15.22 16.63
CA VAL A 570 22.60 -14.18 17.61
C VAL A 570 21.25 -13.56 17.29
N ALA A 571 20.81 -13.59 16.02
CA ALA A 571 19.49 -13.17 15.60
C ALA A 571 19.03 -13.96 14.38
N VAL A 572 17.72 -14.17 14.26
CA VAL A 572 17.10 -14.81 13.09
C VAL A 572 15.78 -14.12 12.76
N ASN A 573 15.43 -14.00 11.48
CA ASN A 573 14.10 -13.60 11.03
C ASN A 573 13.85 -14.06 9.59
N THR A 574 12.61 -13.94 9.08
CA THR A 574 12.25 -14.17 7.69
C THR A 574 11.07 -13.29 7.28
N ALA A 575 11.05 -12.87 6.00
CA ALA A 575 9.90 -12.17 5.43
C ALA A 575 8.69 -13.09 5.20
N GLY A 576 8.91 -14.41 5.26
CA GLY A 576 7.87 -15.42 5.18
C GLY A 576 8.11 -16.43 4.07
N GLU A 577 7.02 -16.94 3.50
CA GLU A 577 7.08 -17.93 2.42
C GLU A 577 7.93 -17.47 1.24
N GLY A 578 8.76 -18.39 0.72
CA GLY A 578 9.60 -18.16 -0.47
C GLY A 578 10.74 -17.17 -0.24
N SER A 579 10.84 -16.57 0.95
CA SER A 579 11.90 -15.62 1.31
C SER A 579 13.01 -16.34 2.08
N PRO A 580 14.26 -15.85 1.99
CA PRO A 580 15.36 -16.43 2.76
C PRO A 580 15.12 -16.29 4.27
N VAL A 581 15.66 -17.25 5.03
CA VAL A 581 15.84 -17.13 6.48
C VAL A 581 17.13 -16.35 6.71
N LEU A 582 17.00 -15.20 7.36
CA LEU A 582 18.10 -14.30 7.67
C LEU A 582 18.65 -14.64 9.04
N VAL A 583 19.94 -14.94 9.13
CA VAL A 583 20.61 -15.29 10.39
C VAL A 583 21.84 -14.42 10.58
N ALA A 584 21.86 -13.62 11.65
CA ALA A 584 23.07 -12.92 12.07
C ALA A 584 23.84 -13.79 13.05
N THR A 585 25.15 -13.92 12.85
CA THR A 585 26.06 -14.73 13.66
C THR A 585 27.00 -13.86 14.48
N ARG A 586 27.58 -14.45 15.54
CA ARG A 586 28.44 -13.73 16.50
C ARG A 586 29.72 -13.16 15.90
N ASP A 587 30.19 -13.70 14.79
CA ASP A 587 31.32 -13.20 14.00
C ASP A 587 30.95 -11.99 13.11
N GLY A 588 29.73 -11.48 13.21
CA GLY A 588 29.28 -10.25 12.53
C GLY A 588 28.78 -10.46 11.10
N VAL A 589 28.61 -11.71 10.68
CA VAL A 589 28.08 -12.05 9.36
C VAL A 589 26.57 -12.22 9.42
N VAL A 590 25.87 -11.73 8.39
CA VAL A 590 24.46 -12.04 8.14
C VAL A 590 24.39 -13.04 6.99
N HIS A 591 23.76 -14.17 7.23
CA HIS A 591 23.56 -15.27 6.29
C HIS A 591 22.12 -15.27 5.80
N GLY A 592 21.93 -15.56 4.52
CA GLY A 592 20.65 -15.85 3.90
C GLY A 592 20.60 -17.33 3.63
N LEU A 593 19.61 -18.02 4.19
CA LEU A 593 19.47 -19.46 4.08
C LEU A 593 18.16 -19.78 3.36
N ASP A 594 18.19 -20.77 2.48
CA ASP A 594 16.99 -21.31 1.88
C ASP A 594 16.12 -21.98 2.96
N PRO A 595 14.82 -21.62 3.08
CA PRO A 595 13.97 -22.09 4.18
C PRO A 595 13.65 -23.59 4.13
N GLU A 596 13.78 -24.24 2.98
CA GLU A 596 13.46 -25.66 2.81
C GLU A 596 14.69 -26.55 2.95
N THR A 597 15.78 -26.17 2.29
CA THR A 597 17.02 -26.96 2.22
C THR A 597 18.04 -26.57 3.30
N GLY A 598 17.92 -25.36 3.87
CA GLY A 598 18.90 -24.80 4.79
C GLY A 598 20.22 -24.38 4.14
N ALA A 599 20.31 -24.46 2.80
CA ALA A 599 21.51 -24.07 2.06
C ALA A 599 21.74 -22.55 2.12
N GLU A 600 22.99 -22.13 2.26
CA GLU A 600 23.35 -20.70 2.19
C GLU A 600 23.12 -20.17 0.77
N THR A 601 22.25 -19.18 0.64
CA THR A 601 21.96 -18.48 -0.61
C THR A 601 22.79 -17.21 -0.77
N ALA A 602 23.11 -16.55 0.35
CA ALA A 602 23.92 -15.34 0.37
C ALA A 602 24.56 -15.12 1.75
N ARG A 603 25.60 -14.29 1.78
CA ARG A 603 26.24 -13.85 3.03
C ARG A 603 26.78 -12.43 2.92
N LEU A 604 26.69 -11.68 4.00
CA LEU A 604 27.20 -10.31 4.11
C LEU A 604 27.90 -10.13 5.46
N ALA A 605 29.20 -9.79 5.44
CA ALA A 605 29.87 -9.28 6.64
C ALA A 605 29.39 -7.85 6.88
N LEU A 606 28.56 -7.65 7.91
CA LEU A 606 27.83 -6.40 8.12
C LEU A 606 28.11 -5.78 9.49
N LEU A 607 28.08 -6.61 10.54
CA LEU A 607 28.13 -6.14 11.91
C LEU A 607 29.55 -6.14 12.44
N SER A 608 29.82 -5.23 13.36
CA SER A 608 31.11 -5.16 14.04
C SER A 608 31.34 -6.37 14.96
N ALA A 609 32.29 -7.23 14.56
CA ALA A 609 32.60 -8.48 15.27
C ALA A 609 33.56 -8.28 16.46
N PRO A 610 33.46 -9.07 17.54
CA PRO A 610 32.34 -9.97 17.85
C PRO A 610 31.07 -9.18 18.20
N VAL A 611 29.91 -9.73 17.86
CA VAL A 611 28.61 -9.14 18.23
C VAL A 611 28.36 -9.42 19.72
N ASP A 612 28.74 -8.46 20.56
CA ASP A 612 28.67 -8.56 22.03
C ASP A 612 27.31 -8.18 22.62
N SER A 613 26.41 -7.61 21.80
CA SER A 613 25.10 -7.06 22.19
C SER A 613 23.96 -7.84 21.52
N VAL A 614 22.70 -7.55 21.89
CA VAL A 614 21.51 -8.16 21.29
C VAL A 614 21.33 -7.61 19.87
N ALA A 615 21.83 -8.34 18.88
CA ALA A 615 21.44 -8.13 17.49
C ALA A 615 19.97 -8.53 17.31
N ALA A 616 19.28 -7.80 16.45
CA ALA A 616 17.89 -7.99 16.07
C ALA A 616 17.79 -7.78 14.57
N ILE A 617 17.00 -8.64 13.93
CA ILE A 617 16.64 -8.49 12.52
C ILE A 617 15.14 -8.19 12.49
N ARG A 618 14.76 -7.03 11.97
CA ARG A 618 13.36 -6.70 11.63
C ARG A 618 13.19 -6.80 10.12
N VAL A 619 12.01 -7.20 9.67
CA VAL A 619 11.78 -7.56 8.27
C VAL A 619 10.41 -7.08 7.88
N ASP A 620 10.36 -6.25 6.85
CA ASP A 620 9.14 -5.82 6.17
C ASP A 620 9.02 -6.59 4.82
N PRO A 621 8.05 -6.29 3.93
CA PRO A 621 7.91 -6.97 2.64
C PRO A 621 9.08 -6.82 1.65
N ASP A 622 9.94 -5.80 1.81
CA ASP A 622 10.94 -5.37 0.82
C ASP A 622 12.37 -5.26 1.39
N ARG A 623 12.51 -5.08 2.70
CA ARG A 623 13.76 -4.75 3.41
C ARG A 623 13.87 -5.46 4.75
N ALA A 624 15.12 -5.62 5.20
CA ALA A 624 15.45 -6.07 6.54
C ALA A 624 16.33 -5.02 7.24
N TYR A 625 16.11 -4.85 8.53
CA TYR A 625 16.82 -3.90 9.38
C TYR A 625 17.60 -4.64 10.45
N VAL A 626 18.91 -4.39 10.52
CA VAL A 626 19.82 -5.04 11.46
C VAL A 626 20.58 -3.99 12.26
N ASN A 627 20.48 -4.03 13.58
CA ASN A 627 21.19 -3.10 14.46
C ASN A 627 22.64 -3.53 14.70
N ASP A 628 23.56 -2.58 14.58
CA ASP A 628 24.94 -2.66 15.08
C ASP A 628 25.11 -1.65 16.22
N SER A 629 25.03 -2.17 17.47
CA SER A 629 25.16 -1.34 18.65
C SER A 629 26.55 -0.70 18.80
N ARG A 630 27.60 -1.33 18.28
CA ARG A 630 28.98 -0.85 18.46
C ARG A 630 29.27 0.35 17.56
N THR A 631 28.78 0.32 16.32
CA THR A 631 28.91 1.45 15.37
C THR A 631 27.75 2.44 15.48
N ARG A 632 26.81 2.22 16.41
CA ARG A 632 25.63 3.07 16.61
C ARG A 632 24.82 3.23 15.33
N THR A 633 24.61 2.13 14.60
CA THR A 633 24.01 2.16 13.27
C THR A 633 22.92 1.10 13.16
N VAL A 634 21.84 1.40 12.44
CA VAL A 634 20.91 0.39 11.94
C VAL A 634 21.12 0.25 10.43
N HIS A 635 21.42 -0.95 9.97
CA HIS A 635 21.64 -1.25 8.56
C HIS A 635 20.36 -1.71 7.90
N GLU A 636 20.02 -1.13 6.76
CA GLU A 636 18.98 -1.62 5.87
C GLU A 636 19.62 -2.55 4.83
N ILE A 637 19.06 -3.74 4.69
CA ILE A 637 19.51 -4.78 3.78
C ILE A 637 18.39 -5.12 2.81
N ALA A 638 18.72 -5.16 1.52
CA ALA A 638 17.85 -5.73 0.49
C ALA A 638 18.02 -7.26 0.51
N TYR A 639 17.22 -7.94 1.33
CA TYR A 639 17.40 -9.38 1.55
C TYR A 639 17.11 -10.24 0.30
N ASN A 640 16.28 -9.73 -0.62
CA ASN A 640 15.99 -10.36 -1.92
C ASN A 640 17.09 -10.09 -2.97
N ASP A 641 18.09 -9.27 -2.66
CA ASP A 641 19.19 -8.87 -3.55
C ASP A 641 20.53 -9.29 -2.94
N ASN A 642 20.69 -10.60 -2.71
CA ASN A 642 21.90 -11.23 -2.15
C ASN A 642 22.39 -10.57 -0.85
N LEU A 643 21.46 -10.18 0.01
CA LEU A 643 21.74 -9.44 1.25
C LEU A 643 22.55 -8.15 1.03
N ARG A 644 22.35 -7.43 -0.08
CA ARG A 644 23.06 -6.17 -0.31
C ARG A 644 22.68 -5.14 0.75
N ALA A 645 23.68 -4.52 1.38
CA ALA A 645 23.47 -3.34 2.21
C ALA A 645 22.93 -2.19 1.35
N ALA A 646 21.71 -1.75 1.64
CA ALA A 646 21.01 -0.70 0.90
C ALA A 646 21.31 0.67 1.49
N ARG A 647 21.09 0.83 2.80
CA ARG A 647 21.26 2.09 3.55
C ARG A 647 21.78 1.82 4.96
N ALA A 648 22.22 2.87 5.63
CA ALA A 648 22.62 2.83 7.03
C ALA A 648 22.08 4.07 7.74
N PHE A 649 21.43 3.87 8.88
CA PHE A 649 20.88 4.93 9.72
C PHE A 649 21.81 5.13 10.94
N PRO A 650 22.69 6.14 10.92
CA PRO A 650 23.52 6.45 12.06
C PRO A 650 22.67 7.03 13.20
N LEU A 651 23.00 6.67 14.43
CA LEU A 651 22.30 7.07 15.64
C LEU A 651 23.26 7.69 16.64
N ASP A 652 22.74 8.57 17.49
CA ASP A 652 23.48 9.17 18.60
C ASP A 652 23.58 8.21 19.81
N ILE A 653 22.76 7.16 19.84
CA ILE A 653 22.68 6.13 20.88
C ILE A 653 23.13 4.76 20.35
N ALA A 654 23.44 3.81 21.25
CA ALA A 654 23.70 2.42 20.84
C ALA A 654 22.37 1.65 20.62
N PRO A 655 22.00 1.27 19.38
CA PRO A 655 20.76 0.54 19.12
C PRO A 655 20.87 -0.88 19.64
N SER A 656 20.51 -1.11 20.90
CA SER A 656 20.63 -2.41 21.58
C SER A 656 19.34 -3.20 21.63
N GLN A 657 18.20 -2.51 21.47
CA GLN A 657 16.88 -3.09 21.30
C GLN A 657 16.20 -2.35 20.15
N MET A 658 15.40 -3.06 19.36
CA MET A 658 14.74 -2.51 18.19
C MET A 658 13.44 -3.24 17.90
N VAL A 659 12.36 -2.50 17.66
CA VAL A 659 11.07 -3.03 17.19
C VAL A 659 10.57 -2.19 16.03
N GLU A 660 9.85 -2.85 15.13
CA GLU A 660 9.23 -2.21 13.98
C GLU A 660 7.80 -1.80 14.32
N THR A 661 7.37 -0.66 13.77
CA THR A 661 6.04 -0.08 13.92
C THR A 661 5.60 0.56 12.59
N GLY A 662 4.32 0.94 12.48
CA GLY A 662 3.72 1.35 11.21
C GLY A 662 3.19 0.16 10.39
N LEU A 663 3.09 -1.01 11.03
CA LEU A 663 2.76 -2.30 10.41
C LEU A 663 1.27 -2.51 10.21
#